data_AF-A0A9E2B643-F1
#
_entry.id   AF-A0A9E2B643-F1
#
_cell.length_a   1.000
_cell.length_b   1.000
_cell.length_c   1.000
_cell.angle_alpha   90.00
_cell.angle_beta   90.00
_cell.angle_gamma   90.00
#
_symmetry.space_group_name_H-M   'P 1'
#
loop_
_entity.id
_entity.type
_entity.pdbx_description
1 polymer ?
#
loop_
_entity_poly.entity_id
_entity_poly.type
_entity_poly.pdbx_seq_one_letter_code
_entity_poly.pdbx_strand_id
1 'polypeptide(L)'
;GRIVFSSNRQRQSREMLINEGKPRFSALDEDEGVQALVLHVMDSDGTNIRQISFNQSHDLYPQVFTGFKGGKIVFSRWDNAGGNDEINLYTVNPDGSDMQILYGSQSHNTGTGGAEIHFTNLRETENGDLMVITRPFDGTFDGGKIEIISVDRFVDINKALWSLGNMPGPAQRDATISNVANDGSISANGRYATAFPLWDGSNRVLVSKSTCQVDVNGVIRPCIDEYVNDPAAVEVSPAYSIWIYDMDVDTQKPIVLAEAGRVITDVIALENRTRAPVIFDKSLLGELDPGWESEVVGVVNIKSVYDMSDPVFNGCFFTECAPVGLGITSVQDFADPVNSAAADRPARFVRFIRSVGIPDPNDPTLVNPPDLENEAFGPQRNRGMREIVGYAPVEPDGSVKVKVPAYVPLAVEVLDGEGRRIGPSHENWFQVQPGDMLTCVGCHDVNNGGSPPEIHARSDGEAPSLNSGLPATGIFDNTLVPGSMPASPYMGTPGQTMAEVRFDSLAVASQPKLSADLIFRDYWTDPGLSTPDPDIDYLYADLNPGMPRPTNTFCAPNWLYNCRVAINYPPHIHAIFQFDRGVDTFTPQAPLNPPNNDPTNTPLVFLAVTDGVGDDTCISCHTTLAGARLPYGQLDLTTDPAQVQNDRYRSYQQMFNTRQGQFINGGGMLEQFTVPDGNGGTIPDPAAAIAPIMTSAGARSSFFIEKMTGTELDAGRALPVGSVDHSAMLTGAELKLISEWLDLGAQNFNNPFDPAAPQN
;
A
#
# COMPACT_ATOMS: atom_id res chain seq x y z
N GLY A 1 -19.79 18.42 24.25
CA GLY A 1 -19.27 18.22 22.88
C GLY A 1 -17.87 17.65 23.00
N ARG A 2 -17.42 16.87 22.02
CA ARG A 2 -16.06 16.31 22.02
C ARG A 2 -15.05 17.27 21.41
N ILE A 3 -13.79 17.08 21.77
CA ILE A 3 -12.62 17.78 21.19
C ILE A 3 -11.89 16.77 20.30
N VAL A 4 -11.51 17.17 19.09
CA VAL A 4 -10.64 16.40 18.18
C VAL A 4 -9.23 16.97 18.20
N PHE A 5 -8.21 16.11 18.15
CA PHE A 5 -6.80 16.50 18.14
C PHE A 5 -5.91 15.39 17.57
N SER A 6 -4.72 15.76 17.08
CA SER A 6 -3.67 14.81 16.65
C SER A 6 -2.77 14.45 17.83
N SER A 7 -2.37 13.18 17.96
CA SER A 7 -1.49 12.71 19.04
C SER A 7 -0.83 11.37 18.71
N ASN A 8 0.39 11.17 19.23
CA ASN A 8 1.16 9.91 19.17
C ASN A 8 0.73 8.85 20.21
N ARG A 9 -0.39 9.04 20.92
CA ARG A 9 -0.84 8.10 21.98
C ARG A 9 -1.15 6.70 21.46
N GLN A 10 -1.68 6.61 20.24
CA GLN A 10 -1.98 5.38 19.49
C GLN A 10 -2.61 4.26 20.35
N ARG A 11 -3.52 4.61 21.26
CA ARG A 11 -4.00 3.67 22.30
C ARG A 11 -4.67 2.44 21.71
N GLN A 12 -5.53 2.64 20.70
CA GLN A 12 -6.25 1.52 20.10
C GLN A 12 -5.32 0.65 19.26
N SER A 13 -4.37 1.24 18.52
CA SER A 13 -3.34 0.48 17.80
C SER A 13 -2.51 -0.39 18.75
N ARG A 14 -2.17 0.12 19.94
CA ARG A 14 -1.42 -0.62 20.96
C ARG A 14 -2.18 -1.82 21.53
N GLU A 15 -3.48 -1.69 21.76
CA GLU A 15 -4.33 -2.81 22.18
C GLU A 15 -4.45 -3.87 21.07
N MET A 16 -4.53 -3.42 19.82
CA MET A 16 -4.51 -4.32 18.66
C MET A 16 -3.22 -5.15 18.59
N LEU A 17 -2.06 -4.54 18.83
CA LEU A 17 -0.78 -5.26 18.87
C LEU A 17 -0.77 -6.37 19.93
N ILE A 18 -1.30 -6.10 21.13
CA ILE A 18 -1.40 -7.12 22.20
C ILE A 18 -2.29 -8.29 21.75
N ASN A 19 -3.44 -7.99 21.13
CA ASN A 19 -4.35 -9.02 20.63
C ASN A 19 -3.73 -9.86 19.49
N GLU A 20 -2.80 -9.29 18.74
CA GLU A 20 -2.01 -9.97 17.71
C GLU A 20 -0.79 -10.74 18.28
N GLY A 21 -0.56 -10.69 19.60
CA GLY A 21 0.55 -11.37 20.27
C GLY A 21 1.87 -10.59 20.24
N LYS A 22 1.83 -9.27 19.98
CA LYS A 22 3.00 -8.38 19.89
C LYS A 22 3.12 -7.48 21.13
N PRO A 23 4.33 -6.94 21.43
CA PRO A 23 4.50 -5.91 22.43
C PRO A 23 3.69 -4.64 22.11
N ARG A 24 3.34 -3.89 23.15
CA ARG A 24 2.64 -2.60 23.01
C ARG A 24 3.64 -1.47 22.75
N PHE A 25 3.47 -0.74 21.65
CA PHE A 25 4.27 0.45 21.35
C PHE A 25 3.52 1.41 20.43
N SER A 26 3.90 2.68 20.44
CA SER A 26 3.47 3.62 19.41
C SER A 26 4.44 3.50 18.23
N ALA A 27 3.91 3.28 17.03
CA ALA A 27 4.73 3.18 15.84
C ALA A 27 5.34 4.55 15.48
N LEU A 28 6.58 4.52 14.99
CA LEU A 28 7.16 5.61 14.22
C LEU A 28 6.36 5.83 12.92
N ASP A 29 6.52 6.99 12.31
CA ASP A 29 6.09 7.24 10.94
C ASP A 29 6.82 6.35 9.94
N GLU A 30 6.38 6.32 8.68
CA GLU A 30 6.95 5.44 7.65
C GLU A 30 8.40 5.80 7.27
N ASP A 31 8.84 7.01 7.59
CA ASP A 31 10.25 7.45 7.52
C ASP A 31 11.08 7.06 8.75
N GLU A 32 10.43 6.47 9.76
CA GLU A 32 11.05 6.01 11.01
C GLU A 32 11.70 7.15 11.81
N GLY A 33 11.23 8.39 11.61
CA GLY A 33 11.81 9.59 12.20
C GLY A 33 11.23 9.94 13.57
N VAL A 34 9.90 9.95 13.68
CA VAL A 34 9.19 10.26 14.93
C VAL A 34 7.92 9.41 15.09
N GLN A 35 7.35 9.37 16.29
CA GLN A 35 6.08 8.66 16.49
C GLN A 35 4.94 9.30 15.69
N ALA A 36 4.24 8.47 14.92
CA ALA A 36 3.12 8.90 14.08
C ALA A 36 2.03 9.61 14.90
N LEU A 37 1.70 10.84 14.50
CA LEU A 37 0.58 11.60 15.04
C LEU A 37 -0.71 11.18 14.33
N VAL A 38 -1.69 10.65 15.07
CA VAL A 38 -2.99 10.25 14.51
C VAL A 38 -4.15 10.89 15.26
N LEU A 39 -5.34 10.87 14.69
CA LEU A 39 -6.51 11.56 15.23
C LEU A 39 -7.10 10.85 16.44
N HIS A 40 -7.45 11.66 17.43
CA HIS A 40 -8.15 11.25 18.64
C HIS A 40 -9.29 12.20 18.94
N VAL A 41 -10.31 11.70 19.63
CA VAL A 41 -11.38 12.50 20.23
C VAL A 41 -11.39 12.32 21.74
N MET A 42 -11.83 13.34 22.47
CA MET A 42 -12.03 13.28 23.93
C MET A 42 -13.23 14.11 24.37
N ASP A 43 -13.70 13.90 25.59
CA ASP A 43 -14.70 14.76 26.20
C ASP A 43 -14.10 16.13 26.58
N SER A 44 -14.97 17.12 26.76
CA SER A 44 -14.54 18.49 27.09
C SER A 44 -13.82 18.63 28.43
N ASP A 45 -13.93 17.63 29.30
CA ASP A 45 -13.20 17.55 30.58
C ASP A 45 -11.85 16.80 30.47
N GLY A 46 -11.49 16.35 29.26
CA GLY A 46 -10.25 15.61 28.99
C GLY A 46 -10.33 14.11 29.22
N THR A 47 -11.51 13.57 29.56
CA THR A 47 -11.73 12.13 29.71
C THR A 47 -12.09 11.45 28.39
N ASN A 48 -12.22 10.11 28.39
CA ASN A 48 -12.70 9.32 27.25
C ASN A 48 -11.93 9.55 25.92
N ILE A 49 -10.60 9.66 26.02
CA ILE A 49 -9.74 9.74 24.84
C ILE A 49 -9.86 8.45 24.01
N ARG A 50 -10.31 8.58 22.77
CA ARG A 50 -10.47 7.49 21.81
C ARG A 50 -9.75 7.83 20.50
N GLN A 51 -8.96 6.90 20.00
CA GLN A 51 -8.32 7.01 18.68
C GLN A 51 -9.37 6.78 17.58
N ILE A 52 -9.35 7.60 16.53
CA ILE A 52 -10.30 7.53 15.41
C ILE A 52 -9.64 7.33 14.05
N SER A 53 -8.31 7.49 13.95
CA SER A 53 -7.56 7.17 12.74
C SER A 53 -6.34 6.29 13.01
N PHE A 54 -5.93 5.52 12.00
CA PHE A 54 -4.94 4.43 12.10
C PHE A 54 -3.86 4.49 11.01
N ASN A 55 -3.63 5.68 10.42
CA ASN A 55 -2.54 5.90 9.47
C ASN A 55 -1.18 5.48 10.06
N GLN A 56 -0.21 5.17 9.20
CA GLN A 56 1.16 4.87 9.60
C GLN A 56 2.08 6.06 9.56
N SER A 57 1.67 7.14 8.91
CA SER A 57 2.35 8.42 8.96
C SER A 57 1.51 9.42 9.76
N HIS A 58 1.42 10.68 9.34
CA HIS A 58 0.77 11.72 10.15
C HIS A 58 -0.65 12.08 9.69
N ASP A 59 -1.57 12.24 10.62
CA ASP A 59 -2.85 12.93 10.45
C ASP A 59 -2.84 14.21 11.30
N LEU A 60 -2.85 15.37 10.62
CA LEU A 60 -2.53 16.70 11.15
C LEU A 60 -3.67 17.70 10.94
N TYR A 61 -3.63 18.79 11.71
CA TYR A 61 -4.51 19.96 11.55
C TYR A 61 -6.03 19.65 11.46
N PRO A 62 -6.61 18.79 12.32
CA PRO A 62 -8.03 18.49 12.24
C PRO A 62 -8.90 19.72 12.51
N GLN A 63 -9.93 19.91 11.70
CA GLN A 63 -10.96 20.95 11.83
C GLN A 63 -12.35 20.32 11.69
N VAL A 64 -13.32 20.82 12.45
CA VAL A 64 -14.74 20.44 12.26
C VAL A 64 -15.37 21.40 11.27
N PHE A 65 -15.85 20.88 10.15
CA PHE A 65 -16.44 21.67 9.07
C PHE A 65 -17.91 22.01 9.33
N THR A 66 -18.31 23.25 9.04
CA THR A 66 -19.69 23.71 9.22
C THR A 66 -20.51 23.68 7.92
N GLY A 67 -19.86 23.86 6.79
CA GLY A 67 -20.40 23.97 5.43
C GLY A 67 -20.72 22.62 4.79
N PHE A 68 -20.31 22.41 3.54
CA PHE A 68 -20.81 21.30 2.71
C PHE A 68 -20.52 19.88 3.27
N LYS A 69 -19.52 19.72 4.16
CA LYS A 69 -19.24 18.46 4.86
C LYS A 69 -19.92 18.34 6.24
N GLY A 70 -20.73 19.33 6.65
CA GLY A 70 -21.82 19.18 7.62
C GLY A 70 -21.48 18.52 8.95
N GLY A 71 -20.40 18.95 9.62
CA GLY A 71 -20.00 18.43 10.92
C GLY A 71 -18.93 17.33 10.90
N LYS A 72 -18.49 16.90 9.71
CA LYS A 72 -17.33 16.02 9.56
C LYS A 72 -16.04 16.73 9.99
N ILE A 73 -15.04 15.92 10.31
CA ILE A 73 -13.68 16.38 10.53
C ILE A 73 -12.98 16.42 9.16
N VAL A 74 -12.28 17.51 8.85
CA VAL A 74 -11.35 17.62 7.72
C VAL A 74 -9.95 17.81 8.27
N PHE A 75 -8.96 17.14 7.69
CA PHE A 75 -7.60 17.10 8.22
C PHE A 75 -6.59 16.90 7.08
N SER A 76 -5.32 17.22 7.34
CA SER A 76 -4.20 16.91 6.45
C SER A 76 -3.68 15.52 6.80
N ARG A 77 -3.50 14.64 5.82
CA ARG A 77 -2.91 13.32 6.00
C ARG A 77 -1.65 13.21 5.17
N TRP A 78 -0.55 12.80 5.79
CA TRP A 78 0.65 12.37 5.09
C TRP A 78 0.48 10.91 4.66
N ASP A 79 0.35 10.69 3.36
CA ASP A 79 0.35 9.38 2.73
C ASP A 79 1.79 9.06 2.29
N ASN A 80 2.48 8.21 3.05
CA ASN A 80 3.88 7.82 2.79
C ASN A 80 4.03 6.30 2.50
N ALA A 81 2.92 5.65 2.17
CA ALA A 81 2.92 4.22 1.92
C ALA A 81 3.51 3.93 0.53
N GLY A 82 4.44 2.97 0.45
CA GLY A 82 4.94 2.47 -0.85
C GLY A 82 5.85 3.44 -1.61
N GLY A 83 6.32 4.51 -0.96
CA GLY A 83 7.10 5.56 -1.61
C GLY A 83 6.24 6.68 -2.19
N ASN A 84 4.93 6.70 -1.94
CA ASN A 84 4.19 7.95 -1.91
C ASN A 84 4.85 8.89 -0.89
N ASP A 85 4.79 10.19 -1.10
CA ASP A 85 5.30 11.17 -0.13
C ASP A 85 4.54 12.49 -0.25
N GLU A 86 3.27 12.45 0.17
CA GLU A 86 2.33 13.54 -0.11
C GLU A 86 1.44 13.86 1.09
N ILE A 87 1.23 15.15 1.41
CA ILE A 87 0.21 15.56 2.39
C ILE A 87 -1.09 15.97 1.69
N ASN A 88 -2.05 15.05 1.66
CA ASN A 88 -3.38 15.16 1.11
C ASN A 88 -4.41 15.70 2.13
N LEU A 89 -5.59 16.09 1.67
CA LEU A 89 -6.72 16.48 2.52
C LEU A 89 -7.71 15.32 2.63
N TYR A 90 -8.09 14.96 3.85
CA TYR A 90 -9.02 13.87 4.15
C TYR A 90 -10.19 14.35 4.98
N THR A 91 -11.26 13.55 5.00
CA THR A 91 -12.40 13.72 5.88
C THR A 91 -12.77 12.44 6.63
N VAL A 92 -13.35 12.57 7.82
CA VAL A 92 -13.82 11.45 8.64
C VAL A 92 -14.98 11.90 9.54
N ASN A 93 -15.87 10.99 9.92
CA ASN A 93 -16.86 11.27 10.95
C ASN A 93 -16.21 11.38 12.34
N PRO A 94 -16.84 12.09 13.29
CA PRO A 94 -16.35 12.18 14.68
C PRO A 94 -16.18 10.84 15.41
N ASP A 95 -16.85 9.79 14.95
CA ASP A 95 -16.67 8.44 15.47
C ASP A 95 -15.53 7.65 14.80
N GLY A 96 -14.91 8.18 13.74
CA GLY A 96 -13.87 7.51 12.95
C GLY A 96 -14.39 6.69 11.78
N SER A 97 -15.72 6.65 11.55
CA SER A 97 -16.35 6.04 10.37
C SER A 97 -16.23 6.94 9.14
N ASP A 98 -16.47 6.37 7.96
CA ASP A 98 -16.57 7.11 6.70
C ASP A 98 -15.35 8.02 6.44
N MET A 99 -14.16 7.42 6.58
CA MET A 99 -12.89 8.06 6.26
C MET A 99 -12.66 8.04 4.74
N GLN A 100 -12.41 9.20 4.17
CA GLN A 100 -12.32 9.40 2.73
C GLN A 100 -11.24 10.43 2.43
N ILE A 101 -10.52 10.28 1.31
CA ILE A 101 -9.77 11.41 0.76
C ILE A 101 -10.78 12.47 0.29
N LEU A 102 -10.44 13.73 0.52
CA LEU A 102 -11.24 14.89 0.13
C LEU A 102 -10.65 15.56 -1.11
N TYR A 103 -9.33 15.76 -1.11
CA TYR A 103 -8.61 16.47 -2.17
C TYR A 103 -7.10 16.23 -2.09
N GLY A 104 -6.39 16.10 -3.23
CA GLY A 104 -4.94 16.30 -3.26
C GLY A 104 -4.13 15.32 -4.10
N SER A 105 -4.63 14.10 -4.33
CA SER A 105 -3.88 12.95 -4.89
C SER A 105 -3.19 13.18 -6.24
N GLN A 106 -3.60 14.20 -7.00
CA GLN A 106 -2.97 14.59 -8.26
C GLN A 106 -2.78 16.11 -8.35
N SER A 107 -2.55 16.75 -7.21
CA SER A 107 -2.60 18.21 -7.08
C SER A 107 -1.33 18.83 -6.49
N HIS A 108 -0.27 18.02 -6.32
CA HIS A 108 0.99 18.41 -5.68
C HIS A 108 1.94 19.22 -6.59
N ASN A 109 1.95 19.00 -7.90
CA ASN A 109 2.84 19.72 -8.84
C ASN A 109 2.27 21.08 -9.30
N THR A 110 1.90 21.92 -8.34
CA THR A 110 1.11 23.14 -8.56
C THR A 110 1.74 24.39 -7.94
N GLY A 111 2.90 24.24 -7.31
CA GLY A 111 3.68 25.33 -6.75
C GLY A 111 4.31 26.25 -7.79
N THR A 112 5.09 27.20 -7.29
CA THR A 112 5.80 28.20 -8.09
C THR A 112 6.69 27.50 -9.12
N GLY A 113 6.54 27.84 -10.40
CA GLY A 113 7.28 27.18 -11.48
C GLY A 113 6.91 25.71 -11.71
N GLY A 114 5.81 25.22 -11.14
CA GLY A 114 5.42 23.80 -11.18
C GLY A 114 6.08 22.94 -10.10
N ALA A 115 6.66 23.56 -9.08
CA ALA A 115 7.24 22.84 -7.94
C ALA A 115 6.20 22.02 -7.17
N GLU A 116 6.69 21.00 -6.49
CA GLU A 116 5.90 20.19 -5.58
C GLU A 116 5.51 20.97 -4.31
N ILE A 117 4.26 20.81 -3.89
CA ILE A 117 3.69 21.43 -2.69
C ILE A 117 2.81 20.42 -1.96
N HIS A 118 2.55 20.62 -0.67
CA HIS A 118 1.59 19.83 0.09
C HIS A 118 0.65 20.71 0.91
N PHE A 119 -0.50 20.13 1.30
CA PHE A 119 -1.61 20.88 1.88
C PHE A 119 -1.57 20.86 3.41
N THR A 120 -1.24 21.99 4.02
CA THR A 120 -1.10 22.13 5.47
C THR A 120 -1.98 23.25 6.04
N ASN A 121 -2.17 23.26 7.36
CA ASN A 121 -2.86 24.34 8.09
C ASN A 121 -4.20 24.77 7.45
N LEU A 122 -5.09 23.80 7.25
CA LEU A 122 -6.38 24.02 6.60
C LEU A 122 -7.41 24.71 7.51
N ARG A 123 -8.25 25.57 6.91
CA ARG A 123 -9.38 26.25 7.55
C ARG A 123 -10.55 26.41 6.59
N GLU A 124 -11.75 26.38 7.13
CA GLU A 124 -12.96 26.69 6.37
C GLU A 124 -13.13 28.21 6.23
N THR A 125 -13.39 28.66 5.00
CA THR A 125 -13.75 30.05 4.69
C THR A 125 -15.25 30.29 4.89
N GLU A 126 -15.67 31.56 5.02
CA GLU A 126 -17.10 31.92 5.16
C GLU A 126 -17.97 31.40 3.99
N ASN A 127 -17.39 31.23 2.81
CA ASN A 127 -18.07 30.70 1.62
C ASN A 127 -18.10 29.17 1.53
N GLY A 128 -17.49 28.45 2.49
CA GLY A 128 -17.44 26.99 2.51
C GLY A 128 -16.28 26.35 1.74
N ASP A 129 -15.46 27.14 1.05
CA ASP A 129 -14.19 26.69 0.45
C ASP A 129 -13.13 26.45 1.53
N LEU A 130 -12.08 25.71 1.16
CA LEU A 130 -10.93 25.40 2.01
C LEU A 130 -9.78 26.38 1.80
N MET A 131 -9.40 27.12 2.84
CA MET A 131 -8.15 27.89 2.87
C MET A 131 -7.03 27.01 3.42
N VAL A 132 -5.89 26.94 2.75
CA VAL A 132 -4.75 26.10 3.12
C VAL A 132 -3.44 26.87 2.97
N ILE A 133 -2.40 26.40 3.66
CA ILE A 133 -1.01 26.79 3.40
C ILE A 133 -0.38 25.72 2.51
N THR A 134 0.09 26.12 1.32
CA THR A 134 0.81 25.23 0.40
C THR A 134 2.31 25.52 0.39
N ARG A 135 3.08 24.45 0.58
CA ARG A 135 4.54 24.48 0.66
C ARG A 135 5.14 23.08 0.44
N PRO A 136 6.39 22.95 -0.01
CA PRO A 136 7.17 21.72 0.11
C PRO A 136 7.38 21.35 1.59
N PHE A 137 7.85 20.13 1.84
CA PHE A 137 8.19 19.67 3.20
C PHE A 137 9.24 20.56 3.88
N ASP A 138 10.26 20.99 3.15
CA ASP A 138 11.38 21.76 3.67
C ASP A 138 11.70 23.03 2.83
N GLY A 139 12.84 23.66 3.08
CA GLY A 139 13.33 24.79 2.28
C GLY A 139 12.55 26.12 2.38
N THR A 140 11.40 26.12 3.05
CA THR A 140 10.49 27.28 3.12
C THR A 140 10.23 27.79 4.54
N PHE A 141 11.01 27.29 5.52
CA PHE A 141 10.95 27.71 6.92
C PHE A 141 9.54 27.65 7.52
N ASP A 142 8.86 26.51 7.35
CA ASP A 142 7.48 26.27 7.79
C ASP A 142 6.44 27.26 7.25
N GLY A 143 6.79 28.02 6.21
CA GLY A 143 5.93 28.99 5.56
C GLY A 143 5.58 28.60 4.15
N GLY A 144 4.44 29.09 3.69
CA GLY A 144 4.00 28.85 2.34
C GLY A 144 3.15 29.99 1.80
N LYS A 145 2.47 29.65 0.72
CA LYS A 145 1.45 30.47 0.07
C LYS A 145 0.09 30.13 0.65
N ILE A 146 -0.81 31.10 0.71
CA ILE A 146 -2.21 30.86 1.09
C ILE A 146 -2.99 30.58 -0.19
N GLU A 147 -3.65 29.42 -0.24
CA GLU A 147 -4.50 29.04 -1.37
C GLU A 147 -5.90 28.68 -0.90
N ILE A 148 -6.88 28.92 -1.76
CA ILE A 148 -8.29 28.55 -1.55
C ILE A 148 -8.65 27.42 -2.52
N ILE A 149 -9.23 26.35 -2.01
CA ILE A 149 -9.57 25.13 -2.73
C ILE A 149 -11.09 24.90 -2.70
N SER A 150 -11.65 24.69 -3.89
CA SER A 150 -13.10 24.45 -4.09
C SER A 150 -13.45 22.97 -3.98
N VAL A 151 -13.33 22.42 -2.78
CA VAL A 151 -13.53 20.98 -2.51
C VAL A 151 -14.98 20.52 -2.56
N ASP A 152 -15.95 21.43 -2.65
CA ASP A 152 -17.36 21.12 -2.89
C ASP A 152 -17.64 20.74 -4.36
N ARG A 153 -16.70 21.04 -5.26
CA ARG A 153 -16.82 20.84 -6.71
C ARG A 153 -15.71 19.98 -7.31
N PHE A 154 -14.57 19.86 -6.64
CA PHE A 154 -13.39 19.18 -7.16
C PHE A 154 -12.81 18.18 -6.16
N VAL A 155 -12.18 17.15 -6.71
CA VAL A 155 -11.40 16.13 -5.98
C VAL A 155 -9.90 16.29 -6.22
N ASP A 156 -9.52 16.91 -7.34
CA ASP A 156 -8.15 17.27 -7.67
C ASP A 156 -8.14 18.55 -8.51
N ILE A 157 -6.97 19.14 -8.74
CA ILE A 157 -6.80 20.47 -9.34
C ILE A 157 -7.64 20.68 -10.62
N ASN A 158 -7.73 19.68 -11.49
CA ASN A 158 -8.51 19.77 -12.73
C ASN A 158 -9.58 18.67 -12.84
N LYS A 159 -9.99 18.09 -11.72
CA LYS A 159 -10.95 16.96 -11.68
C LYS A 159 -12.17 17.34 -10.85
N ALA A 160 -13.28 17.61 -11.55
CA ALA A 160 -14.56 17.91 -10.91
C ALA A 160 -15.24 16.64 -10.39
N LEU A 161 -16.18 16.80 -9.46
CA LEU A 161 -17.07 15.70 -9.05
C LEU A 161 -17.85 15.16 -10.25
N TRP A 162 -18.10 13.84 -10.28
CA TRP A 162 -18.83 13.20 -11.37
C TRP A 162 -20.18 13.86 -11.66
N SER A 163 -20.92 14.25 -10.63
CA SER A 163 -22.22 14.91 -10.73
C SER A 163 -22.20 16.27 -11.45
N LEU A 164 -21.02 16.89 -11.58
CA LEU A 164 -20.81 18.17 -12.24
C LEU A 164 -20.30 18.01 -13.68
N GLY A 165 -20.03 16.78 -14.13
CA GLY A 165 -19.48 16.49 -15.46
C GLY A 165 -18.10 17.12 -15.67
N ASN A 166 -17.82 17.57 -16.90
CA ASN A 166 -16.51 18.11 -17.30
C ASN A 166 -16.32 19.59 -16.90
N MET A 167 -16.63 19.97 -15.67
CA MET A 167 -16.38 21.33 -15.18
C MET A 167 -14.86 21.62 -15.18
N PRO A 168 -14.39 22.68 -15.87
CA PRO A 168 -12.96 22.98 -15.94
C PRO A 168 -12.42 23.53 -14.61
N GLY A 169 -11.19 23.15 -14.27
CA GLY A 169 -10.42 23.74 -13.18
C GLY A 169 -9.80 25.11 -13.52
N PRO A 170 -8.87 25.62 -12.69
CA PRO A 170 -8.30 24.95 -11.53
C PRO A 170 -9.19 25.05 -10.28
N ALA A 171 -9.15 24.00 -9.45
CA ALA A 171 -9.80 23.96 -8.14
C ALA A 171 -9.12 24.86 -7.10
N GLN A 172 -7.80 25.07 -7.27
CA GLN A 172 -6.94 25.90 -6.42
C GLN A 172 -6.87 27.32 -6.98
N ARG A 173 -6.90 28.30 -6.08
CA ARG A 173 -6.68 29.71 -6.42
C ARG A 173 -5.90 30.42 -5.32
N ASP A 174 -5.10 31.38 -5.72
CA ASP A 174 -4.34 32.21 -4.79
C ASP A 174 -5.30 33.00 -3.90
N ALA A 175 -5.06 32.96 -2.58
CA ALA A 175 -5.73 33.86 -1.66
C ALA A 175 -5.02 35.22 -1.60
N THR A 176 -3.76 35.29 -2.04
CA THR A 176 -2.94 36.51 -2.03
C THR A 176 -2.85 37.15 -3.40
N ILE A 177 -3.02 38.47 -3.49
CA ILE A 177 -2.82 39.23 -4.74
C ILE A 177 -1.33 39.31 -5.09
N SER A 178 -0.48 39.55 -4.08
CA SER A 178 0.97 39.52 -4.24
C SER A 178 1.49 38.09 -4.39
N ASN A 179 2.44 37.88 -5.31
CA ASN A 179 3.03 36.56 -5.53
C ASN A 179 3.87 36.11 -4.34
N VAL A 180 3.67 34.88 -3.88
CA VAL A 180 4.38 34.25 -2.76
C VAL A 180 5.00 32.96 -3.28
N ALA A 181 6.33 32.87 -3.22
CA ALA A 181 7.03 31.69 -3.69
C ALA A 181 6.85 30.53 -2.70
N ASN A 182 6.52 29.36 -3.22
CA ASN A 182 6.30 28.12 -2.46
C ASN A 182 7.11 26.94 -3.06
N ASP A 183 8.31 27.22 -3.57
CA ASP A 183 9.25 26.27 -4.21
C ASP A 183 10.65 26.29 -3.55
N GLY A 184 10.78 26.89 -2.36
CA GLY A 184 12.07 27.11 -1.69
C GLY A 184 12.88 28.31 -2.19
N SER A 185 12.48 28.96 -3.30
CA SER A 185 13.11 30.21 -3.74
C SER A 185 12.74 31.38 -2.81
N ILE A 186 13.57 32.43 -2.80
CA ILE A 186 13.35 33.62 -1.97
C ILE A 186 11.99 34.24 -2.30
N SER A 187 11.06 34.23 -1.34
CA SER A 187 9.74 34.83 -1.50
C SER A 187 9.77 36.31 -1.12
N ALA A 188 9.96 37.21 -2.09
CA ALA A 188 10.10 38.66 -1.84
C ALA A 188 8.93 39.28 -1.03
N ASN A 189 7.71 38.76 -1.18
CA ASN A 189 6.53 39.22 -0.45
C ASN A 189 6.36 38.57 0.94
N GLY A 190 7.33 37.76 1.37
CA GLY A 190 7.30 37.03 2.63
C GLY A 190 6.62 35.67 2.52
N ARG A 191 6.41 35.03 3.66
CA ARG A 191 5.78 33.71 3.79
C ARG A 191 4.70 33.72 4.87
N TYR A 192 3.77 32.78 4.76
CA TYR A 192 2.68 32.60 5.73
C TYR A 192 2.76 31.23 6.41
N ALA A 193 2.79 31.20 7.74
CA ALA A 193 2.78 29.95 8.51
C ALA A 193 1.35 29.44 8.80
N THR A 194 0.39 30.36 8.95
CA THR A 194 -1.03 30.05 9.12
C THR A 194 -1.89 31.17 8.56
N ALA A 195 -3.12 30.83 8.19
CA ALA A 195 -4.14 31.76 7.75
C ALA A 195 -5.48 31.42 8.42
N PHE A 196 -6.06 32.38 9.14
CA PHE A 196 -7.33 32.24 9.84
C PHE A 196 -8.36 33.22 9.26
N PRO A 197 -9.27 32.78 8.38
CA PRO A 197 -10.26 33.67 7.76
C PRO A 197 -11.23 34.22 8.82
N LEU A 198 -11.59 35.51 8.70
CA LEU A 198 -12.61 36.14 9.54
C LEU A 198 -14.00 35.96 8.93
N TRP A 199 -14.99 35.70 9.77
CA TRP A 199 -16.38 35.45 9.37
C TRP A 199 -17.26 36.68 9.67
N ASP A 200 -16.86 37.83 9.15
CA ASP A 200 -17.53 39.12 9.35
C ASP A 200 -17.92 39.80 8.01
N GLY A 201 -17.89 39.04 6.91
CA GLY A 201 -18.20 39.53 5.56
C GLY A 201 -17.15 40.45 4.96
N SER A 202 -15.98 40.63 5.60
CA SER A 202 -14.97 41.58 5.14
C SER A 202 -13.91 40.98 4.21
N ASN A 203 -13.95 39.67 3.95
CA ASN A 203 -12.90 38.93 3.22
C ASN A 203 -11.47 39.13 3.77
N ARG A 204 -11.36 39.36 5.09
CA ARG A 204 -10.07 39.53 5.79
C ARG A 204 -9.64 38.24 6.46
N VAL A 205 -8.33 38.12 6.64
CA VAL A 205 -7.68 36.95 7.21
C VAL A 205 -6.69 37.40 8.28
N LEU A 206 -6.73 36.77 9.43
CA LEU A 206 -5.69 36.89 10.44
C LEU A 206 -4.58 35.89 10.12
N VAL A 207 -3.37 36.37 9.86
CA VAL A 207 -2.28 35.55 9.35
C VAL A 207 -1.07 35.62 10.27
N SER A 208 -0.34 34.51 10.36
CA SER A 208 1.05 34.54 10.78
C SER A 208 1.91 34.76 9.54
N LYS A 209 2.61 35.90 9.49
CA LYS A 209 3.42 36.30 8.35
C LYS A 209 4.83 36.68 8.79
N SER A 210 5.82 36.25 8.02
CA SER A 210 7.17 36.80 8.05
C SER A 210 7.40 37.67 6.81
N THR A 211 7.87 38.89 7.01
CA THR A 211 8.39 39.73 5.92
C THR A 211 9.73 39.17 5.45
N CYS A 212 9.97 39.18 4.15
CA CYS A 212 11.19 38.64 3.58
C CYS A 212 12.43 39.46 3.98
N GLN A 213 13.46 38.75 4.43
CA GLN A 213 14.79 39.28 4.69
C GLN A 213 15.82 38.34 4.09
N VAL A 214 16.88 38.92 3.51
CA VAL A 214 18.01 38.17 2.94
C VAL A 214 19.30 38.61 3.62
N ASP A 215 20.19 37.66 3.85
CA ASP A 215 21.58 37.93 4.18
C ASP A 215 22.37 38.03 2.87
N VAL A 216 23.01 39.19 2.66
CA VAL A 216 23.96 39.40 1.57
C VAL A 216 25.32 39.69 2.19
N ASN A 217 26.22 38.70 2.14
CA ASN A 217 27.59 38.78 2.67
C ASN A 217 27.69 39.13 4.16
N GLY A 218 26.86 38.53 5.01
CA GLY A 218 26.84 38.71 6.46
C GLY A 218 26.05 39.93 6.93
N VAL A 219 25.22 40.51 6.06
CA VAL A 219 24.40 41.68 6.41
C VAL A 219 22.96 41.49 5.97
N ILE A 220 22.06 41.49 6.96
CA ILE A 220 20.62 41.33 6.75
C ILE A 220 20.05 42.58 6.04
N ARG A 221 19.23 42.34 5.02
CA ARG A 221 18.57 43.33 4.16
C ARG A 221 17.11 42.95 3.93
N PRO A 222 16.22 43.93 3.69
CA PRO A 222 14.87 43.63 3.21
C PRO A 222 14.92 43.04 1.79
N CYS A 223 13.96 42.22 1.42
CA CYS A 223 13.88 41.70 0.06
C CYS A 223 13.35 42.76 -0.91
N ILE A 224 14.29 43.44 -1.58
CA ILE A 224 14.04 44.26 -2.77
C ILE A 224 14.83 43.69 -3.94
N ASP A 225 14.45 44.03 -5.17
CA ASP A 225 15.04 43.46 -6.40
C ASP A 225 16.58 43.51 -6.41
N GLU A 226 17.20 44.56 -5.89
CA GLU A 226 18.67 44.67 -5.80
C GLU A 226 19.30 43.55 -4.97
N TYR A 227 18.69 43.20 -3.83
CA TYR A 227 19.27 42.25 -2.87
C TYR A 227 18.83 40.81 -3.11
N VAL A 228 17.60 40.59 -3.60
CA VAL A 228 17.11 39.24 -3.91
C VAL A 228 17.83 38.65 -5.13
N ASN A 229 18.25 39.49 -6.08
CA ASN A 229 18.97 39.04 -7.27
C ASN A 229 20.49 38.95 -7.06
N ASP A 230 21.01 39.24 -5.85
CA ASP A 230 22.42 39.04 -5.54
C ASP A 230 22.73 37.54 -5.46
N PRO A 231 23.73 37.01 -6.18
CA PRO A 231 24.09 35.60 -6.11
C PRO A 231 24.50 35.10 -4.71
N ALA A 232 24.88 36.00 -3.81
CA ALA A 232 25.20 35.68 -2.41
C ALA A 232 23.99 35.78 -1.47
N ALA A 233 22.80 36.11 -1.98
CA ALA A 233 21.60 36.25 -1.17
C ALA A 233 21.12 34.90 -0.65
N VAL A 234 20.91 34.83 0.66
CA VAL A 234 20.29 33.68 1.33
C VAL A 234 19.11 34.19 2.16
N GLU A 235 17.94 33.57 2.02
CA GLU A 235 16.79 33.91 2.85
C GLU A 235 17.12 33.65 4.33
N VAL A 236 16.84 34.63 5.18
CA VAL A 236 17.06 34.54 6.61
C VAL A 236 15.88 33.83 7.26
N SER A 237 16.13 33.07 8.33
CA SER A 237 15.06 32.45 9.11
C SER A 237 13.95 33.46 9.44
N PRO A 238 12.68 33.13 9.14
CA PRO A 238 11.57 34.06 9.22
C PRO A 238 11.27 34.47 10.66
N ALA A 239 10.88 35.72 10.82
CA ALA A 239 10.39 36.28 12.07
C ALA A 239 8.86 36.38 12.00
N TYR A 240 8.17 35.25 12.13
CA TYR A 240 6.72 35.21 12.03
C TYR A 240 6.04 36.04 13.11
N SER A 241 5.13 36.89 12.66
CA SER A 241 4.40 37.89 13.44
C SER A 241 2.94 37.93 12.97
N ILE A 242 2.05 38.60 13.70
CA ILE A 242 0.61 38.55 13.40
C ILE A 242 0.21 39.77 12.58
N TRP A 243 -0.49 39.53 11.47
CA TRP A 243 -1.02 40.55 10.58
C TRP A 243 -2.49 40.30 10.30
N ILE A 244 -3.22 41.36 9.99
CA ILE A 244 -4.48 41.25 9.25
C ILE A 244 -4.21 41.51 7.78
N TYR A 245 -4.69 40.60 6.94
CA TYR A 245 -4.61 40.66 5.49
C TYR A 245 -6.01 40.83 4.91
N ASP A 246 -6.15 41.74 3.96
CA ASP A 246 -7.38 41.94 3.19
C ASP A 246 -7.19 41.40 1.77
N MET A 247 -7.93 40.36 1.42
CA MET A 247 -7.77 39.64 0.14
C MET A 247 -8.34 40.42 -1.06
N ASP A 248 -9.20 41.43 -0.83
CA ASP A 248 -9.82 42.18 -1.93
C ASP A 248 -8.92 43.30 -2.45
N VAL A 249 -8.12 43.90 -1.57
CA VAL A 249 -7.32 45.11 -1.86
C VAL A 249 -5.84 44.99 -1.52
N ASP A 250 -5.37 43.80 -1.13
CA ASP A 250 -3.98 43.47 -0.79
C ASP A 250 -3.40 44.29 0.38
N THR A 251 -4.26 44.75 1.30
CA THR A 251 -3.78 45.54 2.43
C THR A 251 -3.31 44.64 3.57
N GLN A 252 -2.16 44.98 4.15
CA GLN A 252 -1.54 44.22 5.23
C GLN A 252 -1.26 45.16 6.40
N LYS A 253 -1.78 44.82 7.59
CA LYS A 253 -1.57 45.62 8.80
C LYS A 253 -1.03 44.74 9.93
N PRO A 254 0.12 45.07 10.52
CA PRO A 254 0.65 44.32 11.64
C PRO A 254 -0.21 44.55 12.88
N ILE A 255 -0.49 43.47 13.61
CA ILE A 255 -1.21 43.48 14.89
C ILE A 255 -0.21 43.20 16.02
N VAL A 256 0.64 42.20 15.84
CA VAL A 256 1.74 41.86 16.75
C VAL A 256 3.01 41.88 15.93
N LEU A 257 4.01 42.65 16.37
CA LEU A 257 5.29 42.75 15.68
C LEU A 257 6.20 41.57 16.04
N ALA A 258 7.12 41.24 15.14
CA ALA A 258 8.14 40.24 15.40
C ALA A 258 9.08 40.67 16.54
N GLU A 259 9.46 39.73 17.40
CA GLU A 259 10.41 39.92 18.49
C GLU A 259 11.59 38.96 18.32
N ALA A 260 12.80 39.41 18.64
CA ALA A 260 13.99 38.56 18.53
C ALA A 260 13.87 37.31 19.44
N GLY A 261 14.19 36.13 18.88
CA GLY A 261 14.10 34.85 19.59
C GLY A 261 12.68 34.34 19.82
N ARG A 262 11.67 34.96 19.20
CA ARG A 262 10.26 34.55 19.27
C ARG A 262 9.67 34.41 17.87
N VAL A 263 8.91 33.34 17.67
CA VAL A 263 8.20 33.04 16.44
C VAL A 263 6.75 32.74 16.82
N ILE A 264 5.80 33.39 16.15
CA ILE A 264 4.36 33.14 16.34
C ILE A 264 3.83 32.48 15.08
N THR A 265 3.74 31.15 15.06
CA THR A 265 3.32 30.38 13.88
C THR A 265 1.81 30.22 13.78
N ASP A 266 1.10 30.20 14.91
CA ASP A 266 -0.33 29.93 14.97
C ASP A 266 -1.12 31.15 15.47
N VAL A 267 -2.29 31.35 14.88
CA VAL A 267 -3.21 32.42 15.25
C VAL A 267 -4.64 31.92 15.14
N ILE A 268 -5.49 32.39 16.06
CA ILE A 268 -6.92 32.10 16.06
C ILE A 268 -7.69 33.39 16.29
N ALA A 269 -8.79 33.57 15.56
CA ALA A 269 -9.79 34.58 15.89
C ALA A 269 -10.90 33.93 16.72
N LEU A 270 -11.19 34.50 17.89
CA LEU A 270 -12.33 34.09 18.70
C LEU A 270 -13.55 34.89 18.24
N GLU A 271 -14.40 34.25 17.45
CA GLU A 271 -15.62 34.84 16.93
C GLU A 271 -16.83 33.92 17.15
N ASN A 272 -18.02 34.50 17.13
CA ASN A 272 -19.25 33.72 17.24
C ASN A 272 -19.52 33.08 15.87
N ARG A 273 -19.48 31.74 15.81
CA ARG A 273 -19.74 30.98 14.58
C ARG A 273 -21.01 30.15 14.69
N THR A 274 -21.62 29.87 13.54
CA THR A 274 -22.66 28.86 13.46
C THR A 274 -22.08 27.53 13.92
N ARG A 275 -22.76 26.89 14.87
CA ARG A 275 -22.34 25.57 15.36
C ARG A 275 -22.49 24.57 14.21
N ALA A 276 -21.43 23.82 13.92
CA ALA A 276 -21.49 22.74 12.94
C ALA A 276 -22.63 21.76 13.26
N PRO A 277 -23.29 21.20 12.23
CA PRO A 277 -24.25 20.12 12.44
C PRO A 277 -23.65 19.00 13.29
N VAL A 278 -24.45 18.42 14.18
CA VAL A 278 -23.99 17.30 15.01
C VAL A 278 -24.12 16.03 14.20
N ILE A 279 -22.98 15.39 13.94
CA ILE A 279 -22.94 13.99 13.50
C ILE A 279 -22.92 13.14 14.77
N PHE A 280 -23.97 12.35 14.96
CA PHE A 280 -24.03 11.36 16.02
C PHE A 280 -23.20 10.14 15.62
N ASP A 281 -22.60 9.48 16.62
CA ASP A 281 -21.89 8.23 16.39
C ASP A 281 -22.86 7.20 15.81
N LYS A 282 -22.42 6.43 14.81
CA LYS A 282 -23.23 5.38 14.19
C LYS A 282 -23.81 4.39 15.20
N SER A 283 -23.05 4.11 16.27
CA SER A 283 -23.50 3.26 17.38
C SER A 283 -24.75 3.79 18.09
N LEU A 284 -24.88 5.11 18.25
CA LEU A 284 -26.06 5.73 18.87
C LEU A 284 -27.27 5.73 17.92
N LEU A 285 -27.03 5.71 16.62
CA LEU A 285 -28.07 5.67 15.59
C LEU A 285 -28.54 4.24 15.29
N GLY A 286 -27.85 3.22 15.79
CA GLY A 286 -28.11 1.81 15.46
C GLY A 286 -27.72 1.48 14.02
N GLU A 287 -26.76 2.21 13.45
CA GLU A 287 -26.25 2.03 12.09
C GLU A 287 -25.08 1.05 12.02
N LEU A 288 -24.55 0.64 13.17
CA LEU A 288 -23.53 -0.41 13.27
C LEU A 288 -24.19 -1.78 13.44
N ASP A 289 -23.65 -2.80 12.78
CA ASP A 289 -24.09 -4.17 13.01
C ASP A 289 -23.50 -4.70 14.33
N PRO A 290 -24.34 -5.06 15.32
CA PRO A 290 -23.86 -5.48 16.64
C PRO A 290 -23.13 -6.83 16.62
N GLY A 291 -23.40 -7.69 15.62
CA GLY A 291 -22.68 -8.93 15.42
C GLY A 291 -21.25 -8.66 14.97
N TRP A 292 -21.06 -7.75 14.01
CA TRP A 292 -19.73 -7.34 13.56
C TRP A 292 -18.95 -6.59 14.67
N GLU A 293 -19.61 -5.74 15.46
CA GLU A 293 -18.99 -5.11 16.63
C GLU A 293 -18.45 -6.14 17.62
N SER A 294 -19.23 -7.19 17.90
CA SER A 294 -18.84 -8.27 18.82
C SER A 294 -17.65 -9.10 18.31
N GLU A 295 -17.48 -9.16 16.99
CA GLU A 295 -16.36 -9.82 16.31
C GLU A 295 -15.14 -8.90 16.12
N VAL A 296 -15.26 -7.60 16.44
CA VAL A 296 -14.23 -6.56 16.22
C VAL A 296 -13.85 -6.42 14.74
N VAL A 297 -14.86 -6.55 13.87
CA VAL A 297 -14.71 -6.43 12.41
C VAL A 297 -15.58 -5.32 11.86
N GLY A 298 -15.15 -4.76 10.72
CA GLY A 298 -16.02 -4.05 9.79
C GLY A 298 -16.17 -4.86 8.50
N VAL A 299 -16.87 -4.30 7.51
CA VAL A 299 -17.05 -4.92 6.19
C VAL A 299 -16.45 -4.02 5.11
N VAL A 300 -15.72 -4.63 4.19
CA VAL A 300 -15.30 -3.98 2.93
C VAL A 300 -16.16 -4.54 1.81
N ASN A 301 -16.76 -3.64 1.03
CA ASN A 301 -17.63 -3.94 -0.10
C ASN A 301 -17.08 -3.30 -1.39
N ILE A 302 -16.45 -4.08 -2.26
CA ILE A 302 -15.96 -3.66 -3.56
C ILE A 302 -17.01 -4.04 -4.61
N LYS A 303 -17.59 -3.05 -5.30
CA LYS A 303 -18.62 -3.28 -6.31
C LYS A 303 -18.09 -4.04 -7.52
N SER A 304 -16.88 -3.72 -7.99
CA SER A 304 -16.15 -4.54 -8.95
C SER A 304 -14.66 -4.26 -8.92
N VAL A 305 -13.84 -5.31 -8.92
CA VAL A 305 -12.38 -5.16 -9.11
C VAL A 305 -12.00 -4.76 -10.53
N TYR A 306 -12.90 -4.94 -11.51
CA TYR A 306 -12.68 -4.56 -12.91
C TYR A 306 -13.09 -3.11 -13.21
N ASP A 307 -13.60 -2.39 -12.21
CA ASP A 307 -13.91 -0.97 -12.34
C ASP A 307 -12.63 -0.15 -12.09
N MET A 308 -11.94 0.17 -13.19
CA MET A 308 -10.62 0.80 -13.19
C MET A 308 -10.69 2.32 -13.48
N SER A 309 -11.83 2.97 -13.20
CA SER A 309 -12.14 4.36 -13.59
C SER A 309 -12.25 4.61 -15.11
N ASP A 310 -12.34 3.55 -15.93
CA ASP A 310 -12.68 3.63 -17.35
C ASP A 310 -14.20 3.43 -17.51
N PRO A 311 -14.94 4.26 -18.27
CA PRO A 311 -16.35 4.00 -18.56
C PRO A 311 -16.60 2.70 -19.36
N VAL A 312 -15.55 2.04 -19.86
CA VAL A 312 -15.64 0.85 -20.69
C VAL A 312 -14.98 -0.35 -20.00
N PHE A 313 -15.78 -1.40 -19.79
CA PHE A 313 -15.26 -2.69 -19.39
C PHE A 313 -14.61 -3.41 -20.60
N ASN A 314 -13.40 -3.93 -20.42
CA ASN A 314 -12.61 -4.58 -21.47
C ASN A 314 -12.26 -6.05 -21.17
N GLY A 315 -12.79 -6.62 -20.09
CA GLY A 315 -12.49 -8.00 -19.67
C GLY A 315 -11.09 -8.20 -19.07
N CYS A 316 -10.38 -7.11 -18.77
CA CYS A 316 -9.02 -7.14 -18.25
C CYS A 316 -8.93 -6.47 -16.86
N PHE A 317 -8.02 -6.98 -16.05
CA PHE A 317 -7.48 -6.28 -14.89
C PHE A 317 -6.03 -5.91 -15.21
N PHE A 318 -5.77 -4.61 -15.44
CA PHE A 318 -4.51 -4.14 -16.04
C PHE A 318 -4.16 -4.90 -17.33
N THR A 319 -3.04 -5.63 -17.34
CA THR A 319 -2.54 -6.38 -18.50
C THR A 319 -3.10 -7.79 -18.60
N GLU A 320 -3.78 -8.28 -17.55
CA GLU A 320 -4.32 -9.64 -17.50
C GLU A 320 -5.76 -9.65 -17.99
N CYS A 321 -6.02 -10.37 -19.08
CA CYS A 321 -7.30 -10.35 -19.77
C CYS A 321 -7.93 -11.74 -19.84
N ALA A 322 -9.25 -11.78 -19.91
CA ALA A 322 -9.97 -12.99 -20.27
C ALA A 322 -9.54 -13.51 -21.66
N PRO A 323 -9.65 -14.83 -21.91
CA PRO A 323 -9.30 -15.42 -23.20
C PRO A 323 -10.01 -14.75 -24.39
N VAL A 324 -9.24 -14.50 -25.46
CA VAL A 324 -9.76 -13.90 -26.70
C VAL A 324 -10.80 -14.83 -27.33
N GLY A 325 -11.96 -14.29 -27.69
CA GLY A 325 -13.01 -15.02 -28.41
C GLY A 325 -14.17 -15.53 -27.55
N LEU A 326 -14.12 -15.34 -26.22
CA LEU A 326 -15.25 -15.66 -25.32
C LEU A 326 -16.44 -14.70 -25.46
N GLY A 327 -16.25 -13.53 -26.09
CA GLY A 327 -17.32 -12.56 -26.30
C GLY A 327 -17.71 -11.77 -25.04
N ILE A 328 -16.84 -11.74 -24.03
CA ILE A 328 -17.02 -10.98 -22.80
C ILE A 328 -16.96 -9.47 -23.10
N THR A 329 -18.06 -8.76 -22.80
CA THR A 329 -18.23 -7.32 -23.07
C THR A 329 -18.73 -6.53 -21.86
N SER A 330 -19.11 -7.21 -20.79
CA SER A 330 -19.57 -6.62 -19.52
C SER A 330 -19.21 -7.51 -18.32
N VAL A 331 -19.23 -6.94 -17.12
CA VAL A 331 -19.10 -7.73 -15.88
C VAL A 331 -20.27 -8.70 -15.70
N GLN A 332 -21.43 -8.43 -16.30
CA GLN A 332 -22.57 -9.34 -16.31
C GLN A 332 -22.31 -10.58 -17.17
N ASP A 333 -21.48 -10.49 -18.20
CA ASP A 333 -21.08 -11.68 -18.97
C ASP A 333 -20.21 -12.62 -18.12
N PHE A 334 -19.37 -12.07 -17.23
CA PHE A 334 -18.66 -12.88 -16.22
C PHE A 334 -19.58 -13.43 -15.13
N ALA A 335 -20.67 -12.73 -14.82
CA ALA A 335 -21.61 -13.14 -13.78
C ALA A 335 -22.37 -14.44 -14.12
N ASP A 336 -22.49 -14.77 -15.40
CA ASP A 336 -23.19 -15.95 -15.91
C ASP A 336 -22.22 -17.15 -16.07
N PRO A 337 -22.35 -18.22 -15.27
CA PRO A 337 -21.47 -19.39 -15.32
C PRO A 337 -21.56 -20.21 -16.63
N VAL A 338 -22.52 -19.93 -17.51
CA VAL A 338 -22.58 -20.54 -18.86
C VAL A 338 -21.66 -19.82 -19.84
N ASN A 339 -21.37 -18.53 -19.61
CA ASN A 339 -20.57 -17.70 -20.51
C ASN A 339 -19.08 -17.66 -20.13
N SER A 340 -18.75 -17.84 -18.85
CA SER A 340 -17.36 -17.89 -18.38
C SER A 340 -17.17 -18.84 -17.20
N ALA A 341 -16.08 -19.60 -17.22
CA ALA A 341 -15.62 -20.35 -16.06
C ALA A 341 -14.77 -19.45 -15.15
N ALA A 342 -14.53 -19.87 -13.91
CA ALA A 342 -13.66 -19.12 -13.03
C ALA A 342 -12.23 -18.97 -13.59
N ALA A 343 -11.72 -19.98 -14.32
CA ALA A 343 -10.40 -19.92 -14.96
C ALA A 343 -10.29 -18.86 -16.07
N ASP A 344 -11.41 -18.41 -16.64
CA ASP A 344 -11.43 -17.38 -17.68
C ASP A 344 -11.31 -15.96 -17.09
N ARG A 345 -11.48 -15.81 -15.78
CA ARG A 345 -11.45 -14.53 -15.07
C ARG A 345 -10.04 -14.24 -14.54
N PRO A 346 -9.40 -13.13 -14.95
CA PRO A 346 -8.08 -12.75 -14.45
C PRO A 346 -8.01 -12.60 -12.93
N ALA A 347 -8.93 -11.81 -12.34
CA ALA A 347 -8.98 -11.55 -10.92
C ALA A 347 -9.76 -12.65 -10.20
N ARG A 348 -9.09 -13.35 -9.28
CA ARG A 348 -9.65 -14.50 -8.56
C ARG A 348 -9.74 -14.28 -7.06
N PHE A 349 -8.81 -13.53 -6.48
CA PHE A 349 -8.81 -13.21 -5.06
C PHE A 349 -8.41 -11.76 -4.81
N VAL A 350 -8.78 -11.27 -3.62
CA VAL A 350 -8.22 -10.07 -3.02
C VAL A 350 -7.47 -10.46 -1.76
N ARG A 351 -6.19 -10.09 -1.70
CA ARG A 351 -5.35 -10.18 -0.50
C ARG A 351 -5.45 -8.86 0.26
N PHE A 352 -5.76 -8.94 1.55
CA PHE A 352 -5.70 -7.80 2.46
C PHE A 352 -4.36 -7.84 3.19
N ILE A 353 -3.65 -6.71 3.17
CA ILE A 353 -2.36 -6.52 3.82
C ILE A 353 -2.44 -5.36 4.79
N ARG A 354 -1.55 -5.37 5.78
CA ARG A 354 -1.33 -4.23 6.69
C ARG A 354 0.15 -3.93 6.81
N SER A 355 0.47 -2.70 7.18
CA SER A 355 1.81 -2.34 7.64
C SER A 355 2.15 -3.00 8.96
N VAL A 356 3.45 -3.20 9.18
CA VAL A 356 4.01 -3.49 10.51
C VAL A 356 4.76 -2.27 10.97
N GLY A 357 4.18 -1.56 11.94
CA GLY A 357 4.80 -0.36 12.52
C GLY A 357 6.12 -0.69 13.23
N ILE A 358 7.09 0.22 13.11
CA ILE A 358 8.40 0.09 13.73
C ILE A 358 8.37 0.84 15.08
N PRO A 359 8.80 0.22 16.19
CA PRO A 359 8.90 0.91 17.48
C PRO A 359 10.10 1.87 17.50
N ASP A 360 10.05 2.86 18.38
CA ASP A 360 11.23 3.67 18.70
C ASP A 360 12.30 2.78 19.39
N PRO A 361 13.54 2.70 18.88
CA PRO A 361 14.62 1.94 19.51
C PRO A 361 14.98 2.44 20.92
N ASN A 362 14.51 3.63 21.30
CA ASN A 362 14.66 4.21 22.63
C ASN A 362 13.37 4.17 23.46
N ASP A 363 12.32 3.43 23.04
CA ASP A 363 11.05 3.35 23.78
C ASP A 363 11.29 2.75 25.19
N PRO A 364 11.15 3.55 26.27
CA PRO A 364 11.44 3.07 27.62
C PRO A 364 10.38 2.11 28.16
N THR A 365 9.29 1.89 27.42
CA THR A 365 8.20 0.98 27.79
C THR A 365 8.36 -0.42 27.22
N LEU A 366 9.30 -0.61 26.29
CA LEU A 366 9.66 -1.90 25.72
C LEU A 366 10.85 -2.53 26.45
N VAL A 367 10.83 -3.85 26.59
CA VAL A 367 11.98 -4.63 27.03
C VAL A 367 12.76 -5.01 25.78
N ASN A 368 13.98 -4.50 25.63
CA ASN A 368 14.82 -4.66 24.43
C ASN A 368 14.08 -4.22 23.14
N PRO A 369 13.74 -2.92 23.00
CA PRO A 369 13.20 -2.41 21.74
C PRO A 369 14.15 -2.78 20.57
N PRO A 370 13.61 -3.24 19.43
CA PRO A 370 14.44 -3.56 18.28
C PRO A 370 15.04 -2.28 17.69
N ASP A 371 16.31 -2.37 17.31
CA ASP A 371 17.07 -1.33 16.62
C ASP A 371 17.61 -1.95 15.33
N LEU A 372 16.79 -1.92 14.28
CA LEU A 372 16.98 -2.76 13.09
C LEU A 372 18.06 -2.20 12.15
N GLU A 373 18.93 -3.08 11.65
CA GLU A 373 19.80 -2.75 10.51
C GLU A 373 18.98 -2.70 9.20
N ASN A 374 19.50 -2.01 8.18
CA ASN A 374 18.88 -1.96 6.85
C ASN A 374 18.69 -3.36 6.22
N GLU A 375 19.55 -4.29 6.61
CA GLU A 375 19.59 -5.68 6.23
C GLU A 375 18.31 -6.43 6.60
N ALA A 376 17.61 -6.02 7.67
CA ALA A 376 16.38 -6.64 8.16
C ALA A 376 15.18 -6.44 7.22
N PHE A 377 15.15 -5.34 6.47
CA PHE A 377 14.03 -5.02 5.57
C PHE A 377 14.12 -5.84 4.30
N GLY A 378 15.06 -5.58 3.39
CA GLY A 378 15.19 -6.34 2.14
C GLY A 378 15.58 -5.45 0.97
N PRO A 379 15.24 -5.81 -0.29
CA PRO A 379 15.46 -4.95 -1.45
C PRO A 379 14.51 -3.74 -1.54
N GLN A 380 13.35 -3.77 -0.85
CA GLN A 380 12.31 -2.73 -0.90
C GLN A 380 12.08 -2.11 0.49
N ARG A 381 13.08 -1.40 1.02
CA ARG A 381 12.99 -0.77 2.36
C ARG A 381 11.84 0.25 2.44
N ASN A 382 11.64 1.03 1.39
CA ASN A 382 10.57 2.05 1.28
C ASN A 382 9.14 1.47 1.39
N ARG A 383 8.95 0.16 1.19
CA ARG A 383 7.64 -0.48 1.39
C ARG A 383 7.36 -0.85 2.85
N GLY A 384 8.38 -0.79 3.71
CA GLY A 384 8.33 -1.22 5.10
C GLY A 384 8.06 -2.71 5.26
N MET A 385 7.99 -3.15 6.52
CA MET A 385 7.54 -4.51 6.86
C MET A 385 6.02 -4.64 6.71
N ARG A 386 5.54 -5.77 6.18
CA ARG A 386 4.12 -6.01 5.90
C ARG A 386 3.66 -7.39 6.34
N GLU A 387 2.40 -7.47 6.72
CA GLU A 387 1.73 -8.73 7.06
C GLU A 387 0.48 -8.92 6.22
N ILE A 388 0.18 -10.18 5.92
CA ILE A 388 -1.08 -10.55 5.28
C ILE A 388 -2.12 -10.72 6.38
N VAL A 389 -3.24 -10.02 6.22
CA VAL A 389 -4.40 -10.13 7.10
C VAL A 389 -5.26 -11.31 6.69
N GLY A 390 -5.40 -11.52 5.38
CA GLY A 390 -6.05 -12.71 4.81
C GLY A 390 -6.57 -12.47 3.39
N TYR A 391 -7.33 -13.44 2.91
CA TYR A 391 -7.81 -13.52 1.53
C TYR A 391 -9.33 -13.56 1.45
N ALA A 392 -9.88 -12.96 0.40
CA ALA A 392 -11.26 -13.10 -0.01
C ALA A 392 -11.34 -13.52 -1.49
N PRO A 393 -12.22 -14.47 -1.88
CA PRO A 393 -12.45 -14.76 -3.29
C PRO A 393 -13.19 -13.59 -3.97
N VAL A 394 -12.93 -13.40 -5.26
CA VAL A 394 -13.67 -12.49 -6.15
C VAL A 394 -14.84 -13.25 -6.76
N GLU A 395 -16.06 -12.75 -6.54
CA GLU A 395 -17.26 -13.35 -7.12
C GLU A 395 -17.27 -13.19 -8.66
N PRO A 396 -18.07 -13.98 -9.41
CA PRO A 396 -18.01 -13.99 -10.87
C PRO A 396 -18.14 -12.61 -11.53
N ASP A 397 -19.03 -11.75 -11.03
CA ASP A 397 -19.23 -10.37 -11.51
C ASP A 397 -18.11 -9.38 -11.10
N GLY A 398 -17.02 -9.86 -10.49
CA GLY A 398 -15.90 -9.04 -10.02
C GLY A 398 -16.12 -8.42 -8.63
N SER A 399 -17.24 -8.65 -7.98
CA SER A 399 -17.54 -8.04 -6.67
C SER A 399 -16.90 -8.79 -5.50
N VAL A 400 -16.65 -8.07 -4.40
CA VAL A 400 -16.12 -8.62 -3.14
C VAL A 400 -16.83 -7.98 -1.97
N LYS A 401 -17.39 -8.77 -1.05
CA LYS A 401 -17.95 -8.26 0.22
C LYS A 401 -17.52 -9.18 1.35
N VAL A 402 -16.70 -8.66 2.25
CA VAL A 402 -16.00 -9.48 3.24
C VAL A 402 -15.77 -8.75 4.56
N LYS A 403 -15.87 -9.48 5.67
CA LYS A 403 -15.47 -9.00 7.00
C LYS A 403 -13.96 -8.85 7.10
N VAL A 404 -13.49 -7.69 7.57
CA VAL A 404 -12.07 -7.34 7.77
C VAL A 404 -11.86 -6.81 9.19
N PRO A 405 -10.65 -6.89 9.76
CA PRO A 405 -10.42 -6.37 11.11
C PRO A 405 -10.60 -4.85 11.16
N ALA A 406 -11.25 -4.39 12.22
CA ALA A 406 -11.33 -2.96 12.51
C ALA A 406 -10.02 -2.47 13.17
N TYR A 407 -9.86 -1.14 13.23
CA TYR A 407 -8.78 -0.47 13.96
C TYR A 407 -7.35 -0.75 13.45
N VAL A 408 -7.21 -1.20 12.21
CA VAL A 408 -5.91 -1.43 11.58
C VAL A 408 -5.84 -0.72 10.23
N PRO A 409 -4.66 -0.24 9.81
CA PRO A 409 -4.45 0.21 8.44
C PRO A 409 -4.49 -0.98 7.50
N LEU A 410 -5.31 -0.90 6.46
CA LEU A 410 -5.49 -1.95 5.46
C LEU A 410 -5.14 -1.42 4.06
N ALA A 411 -4.58 -2.31 3.26
CA ALA A 411 -4.45 -2.17 1.82
C ALA A 411 -4.84 -3.50 1.15
N VAL A 412 -5.06 -3.47 -0.16
CA VAL A 412 -5.50 -4.63 -0.95
C VAL A 412 -4.61 -4.88 -2.16
N GLU A 413 -4.52 -6.14 -2.55
CA GLU A 413 -3.88 -6.58 -3.80
C GLU A 413 -4.79 -7.60 -4.49
N VAL A 414 -5.01 -7.43 -5.80
CA VAL A 414 -5.82 -8.36 -6.60
C VAL A 414 -4.91 -9.46 -7.15
N LEU A 415 -5.34 -10.72 -7.02
CA LEU A 415 -4.55 -11.90 -7.33
C LEU A 415 -5.20 -12.77 -8.42
N ASP A 416 -4.36 -13.50 -9.17
CA ASP A 416 -4.79 -14.61 -10.04
C ASP A 416 -5.14 -15.89 -9.27
N GLY A 417 -5.50 -16.95 -10.00
CA GLY A 417 -5.90 -18.25 -9.45
C GLY A 417 -4.78 -18.98 -8.69
N GLU A 418 -3.52 -18.62 -8.95
CA GLU A 418 -2.32 -19.14 -8.30
C GLU A 418 -1.90 -18.30 -7.08
N GLY A 419 -2.61 -17.20 -6.78
CA GLY A 419 -2.33 -16.33 -5.65
C GLY A 419 -1.23 -15.30 -5.88
N ARG A 420 -0.92 -14.98 -7.14
CA ARG A 420 0.08 -13.99 -7.54
C ARG A 420 -0.60 -12.66 -7.86
N ARG A 421 -0.02 -11.54 -7.43
CA ARG A 421 -0.55 -10.20 -7.75
C ARG A 421 -0.53 -9.92 -9.25
N ILE A 422 -1.65 -9.47 -9.82
CA ILE A 422 -1.84 -9.18 -11.26
C ILE A 422 -1.89 -7.67 -11.61
N GLY A 423 -1.50 -6.80 -10.69
CA GLY A 423 -1.46 -5.35 -10.90
C GLY A 423 -0.56 -4.65 -9.88
N PRO A 424 -0.59 -3.31 -9.82
CA PRO A 424 0.09 -2.56 -8.76
C PRO A 424 -0.51 -2.89 -7.39
N SER A 425 0.29 -2.68 -6.34
CA SER A 425 -0.19 -2.73 -4.96
C SER A 425 -1.03 -1.49 -4.66
N HIS A 426 -2.08 -1.62 -3.86
CA HIS A 426 -2.72 -0.46 -3.26
C HIS A 426 -1.74 0.15 -2.23
N GLU A 427 -1.24 1.35 -2.50
CA GLU A 427 -0.25 2.05 -1.68
C GLU A 427 -0.89 3.18 -0.87
N ASN A 428 -2.06 2.91 -0.30
CA ASN A 428 -2.73 3.79 0.64
C ASN A 428 -3.35 2.96 1.79
N TRP A 429 -3.43 3.56 2.99
CA TRP A 429 -3.98 2.92 4.17
C TRP A 429 -5.44 3.35 4.41
N PHE A 430 -6.38 2.45 4.12
CA PHE A 430 -7.78 2.63 4.53
C PHE A 430 -8.04 1.93 5.87
N GLN A 431 -9.19 2.23 6.47
CA GLN A 431 -9.60 1.66 7.76
C GLN A 431 -11.12 1.47 7.81
N VAL A 432 -11.56 0.62 8.74
CA VAL A 432 -12.96 0.49 9.13
C VAL A 432 -13.11 0.54 10.66
N GLN A 433 -14.26 1.03 11.12
CA GLN A 433 -14.67 0.91 12.52
C GLN A 433 -15.39 -0.43 12.74
N PRO A 434 -15.43 -0.98 13.97
CA PRO A 434 -16.22 -2.17 14.24
C PRO A 434 -17.70 -1.90 13.94
N GLY A 435 -18.38 -2.87 13.35
CA GLY A 435 -19.78 -2.70 12.98
C GLY A 435 -20.05 -1.90 11.72
N ASP A 436 -19.03 -1.24 11.16
CA ASP A 436 -19.19 -0.34 10.02
C ASP A 436 -18.90 -1.04 8.68
N MET A 437 -19.33 -0.41 7.58
CA MET A 437 -19.06 -0.84 6.22
C MET A 437 -18.39 0.28 5.42
N LEU A 438 -17.26 -0.05 4.78
CA LEU A 438 -16.61 0.75 3.74
C LEU A 438 -17.00 0.18 2.38
N THR A 439 -17.50 1.02 1.48
CA THR A 439 -17.80 0.63 0.10
C THR A 439 -16.82 1.30 -0.85
N CYS A 440 -16.27 0.51 -1.78
CA CYS A 440 -15.44 0.96 -2.90
C CYS A 440 -16.20 0.65 -4.19
N VAL A 441 -16.31 1.64 -5.08
CA VAL A 441 -16.90 1.42 -6.40
C VAL A 441 -15.99 0.59 -7.31
N GLY A 442 -14.67 0.80 -7.22
CA GLY A 442 -13.69 0.12 -8.07
C GLY A 442 -12.27 0.09 -7.50
N CYS A 443 -11.33 -0.43 -8.30
CA CYS A 443 -9.90 -0.51 -8.00
C CYS A 443 -9.05 0.61 -8.64
N HIS A 444 -9.68 1.58 -9.32
CA HIS A 444 -9.16 2.88 -9.80
C HIS A 444 -7.68 2.94 -10.27
N ASP A 445 -7.42 3.06 -11.58
CA ASP A 445 -6.08 3.27 -12.14
C ASP A 445 -5.80 4.75 -12.45
N VAL A 446 -4.69 5.28 -11.94
CA VAL A 446 -4.23 6.68 -12.11
C VAL A 446 -3.59 6.97 -13.48
N ASN A 447 -3.32 5.94 -14.28
CA ASN A 447 -2.66 6.09 -15.59
C ASN A 447 -3.63 6.14 -16.77
N ASN A 448 -4.91 5.82 -16.54
CA ASN A 448 -5.88 5.75 -17.64
C ASN A 448 -6.35 7.13 -18.12
N GLY A 449 -6.02 8.23 -17.41
CA GLY A 449 -6.31 9.60 -17.87
C GLY A 449 -7.79 9.84 -18.17
N GLY A 450 -8.66 8.96 -17.65
CA GLY A 450 -10.04 8.80 -18.05
C GLY A 450 -10.96 9.85 -17.43
N SER A 451 -12.13 9.96 -18.06
CA SER A 451 -13.36 10.50 -17.46
C SER A 451 -14.33 9.30 -17.45
N PRO A 452 -14.84 8.82 -16.29
CA PRO A 452 -14.99 9.53 -15.01
C PRO A 452 -13.71 9.81 -14.21
N PRO A 453 -13.75 10.76 -13.25
CA PRO A 453 -12.58 11.20 -12.50
C PRO A 453 -11.93 10.05 -11.71
N GLU A 454 -10.61 10.06 -11.66
CA GLU A 454 -9.81 9.30 -10.70
C GLU A 454 -10.15 9.82 -9.30
N ILE A 455 -10.73 8.96 -8.50
CA ILE A 455 -11.23 9.30 -7.17
C ILE A 455 -11.01 8.09 -6.30
N HIS A 456 -10.15 8.24 -5.31
CA HIS A 456 -10.16 7.31 -4.20
C HIS A 456 -11.36 7.66 -3.30
N ALA A 457 -12.31 6.73 -3.15
CA ALA A 457 -13.26 6.65 -2.05
C ALA A 457 -14.01 7.94 -1.62
N ARG A 458 -14.26 8.90 -2.52
CA ARG A 458 -15.14 10.04 -2.23
C ARG A 458 -16.55 9.71 -2.72
N SER A 459 -17.36 9.18 -1.81
CA SER A 459 -18.72 8.70 -2.11
C SER A 459 -19.65 9.75 -2.75
N ASP A 460 -19.46 11.04 -2.47
CA ASP A 460 -20.24 12.14 -3.07
C ASP A 460 -19.65 12.69 -4.39
N GLY A 461 -18.49 12.16 -4.82
CA GLY A 461 -17.77 12.60 -6.02
C GLY A 461 -17.64 11.54 -7.11
N GLU A 462 -18.02 10.29 -6.81
CA GLU A 462 -17.74 9.13 -7.65
C GLU A 462 -18.71 8.88 -8.79
N ALA A 463 -18.21 8.28 -9.87
CA ALA A 463 -19.06 7.69 -10.88
C ALA A 463 -19.77 6.45 -10.33
N PRO A 464 -20.97 6.13 -10.84
CA PRO A 464 -21.60 4.84 -10.60
C PRO A 464 -20.69 3.70 -11.03
N SER A 465 -20.74 2.58 -10.31
CA SER A 465 -19.96 1.40 -10.67
C SER A 465 -20.35 0.84 -12.04
N LEU A 466 -19.37 0.30 -12.76
CA LEU A 466 -19.58 -0.55 -13.93
C LEU A 466 -20.43 -1.79 -13.59
N ASN A 467 -20.33 -2.29 -12.35
CA ASN A 467 -21.20 -3.37 -11.87
C ASN A 467 -22.51 -2.81 -11.32
N SER A 468 -23.49 -2.70 -12.22
CA SER A 468 -24.85 -2.28 -11.87
C SER A 468 -25.64 -3.30 -11.04
N GLY A 469 -25.10 -4.50 -10.81
CA GLY A 469 -25.78 -5.58 -10.09
C GLY A 469 -27.04 -6.08 -10.80
N LEU A 470 -27.98 -6.63 -10.03
CA LEU A 470 -29.26 -7.10 -10.56
C LEU A 470 -30.11 -5.94 -11.12
N PRO A 471 -30.73 -6.07 -12.31
CA PRO A 471 -31.58 -5.02 -12.88
C PRO A 471 -32.96 -4.93 -12.23
N ALA A 472 -33.41 -6.01 -11.58
CA ALA A 472 -34.69 -6.13 -10.92
C ALA A 472 -34.58 -7.11 -9.74
N THR A 473 -35.56 -7.13 -8.83
CA THR A 473 -35.66 -8.21 -7.83
C THR A 473 -35.72 -9.56 -8.55
N GLY A 474 -34.79 -10.47 -8.24
CA GLY A 474 -34.62 -11.69 -9.01
C GLY A 474 -33.36 -12.47 -8.63
N ILE A 475 -32.86 -13.22 -9.59
CA ILE A 475 -31.70 -14.12 -9.48
C ILE A 475 -30.69 -13.75 -10.57
N PHE A 476 -29.42 -14.14 -10.37
CA PHE A 476 -28.45 -14.10 -11.45
C PHE A 476 -28.68 -15.27 -12.41
N ASP A 477 -28.48 -15.04 -13.70
CA ASP A 477 -28.74 -16.03 -14.75
C ASP A 477 -27.90 -17.30 -14.57
N ASN A 478 -28.52 -18.45 -14.80
CA ASN A 478 -27.89 -19.78 -14.72
C ASN A 478 -27.18 -20.10 -13.39
N THR A 479 -27.63 -19.48 -12.30
CA THR A 479 -27.07 -19.71 -10.97
C THR A 479 -27.90 -20.62 -10.07
N LEU A 480 -27.23 -21.34 -9.16
CA LEU A 480 -27.82 -22.17 -8.12
C LEU A 480 -26.93 -22.21 -6.87
N VAL A 481 -27.49 -22.15 -5.67
CA VAL A 481 -26.70 -22.32 -4.43
C VAL A 481 -26.30 -23.79 -4.28
N PRO A 482 -25.00 -24.13 -4.22
CA PRO A 482 -24.55 -25.51 -4.07
C PRO A 482 -25.11 -26.15 -2.81
N GLY A 483 -25.62 -27.38 -2.96
CA GLY A 483 -26.12 -28.18 -1.84
C GLY A 483 -27.43 -27.67 -1.21
N SER A 484 -28.08 -26.64 -1.77
CA SER A 484 -29.39 -26.19 -1.30
C SER A 484 -30.49 -27.24 -1.55
N MET A 485 -31.38 -27.43 -0.57
CA MET A 485 -32.50 -28.39 -0.64
C MET A 485 -33.80 -27.72 -0.17
N PRO A 486 -34.78 -27.45 -1.06
CA PRO A 486 -34.71 -27.68 -2.51
C PRO A 486 -33.66 -26.77 -3.18
N ALA A 487 -33.14 -27.24 -4.32
CA ALA A 487 -32.23 -26.48 -5.18
C ALA A 487 -32.81 -25.07 -5.42
N SER A 488 -32.15 -24.05 -4.88
CA SER A 488 -32.59 -22.66 -4.94
C SER A 488 -31.40 -21.73 -5.22
N PRO A 489 -31.54 -20.74 -6.11
CA PRO A 489 -30.56 -19.67 -6.29
C PRO A 489 -30.62 -18.67 -5.13
N TYR A 490 -29.60 -17.82 -5.02
CA TYR A 490 -29.72 -16.64 -4.18
C TYR A 490 -30.68 -15.63 -4.83
N MET A 491 -31.56 -15.05 -4.01
CA MET A 491 -32.48 -13.98 -4.42
C MET A 491 -31.92 -12.64 -4.01
N GLY A 492 -31.90 -11.68 -4.93
CA GLY A 492 -31.44 -10.31 -4.67
C GLY A 492 -32.46 -9.25 -5.08
N THR A 493 -32.10 -8.02 -4.77
CA THR A 493 -32.84 -6.79 -5.10
C THR A 493 -32.07 -5.95 -6.13
N PRO A 494 -32.74 -5.00 -6.81
CA PRO A 494 -32.09 -4.21 -7.84
C PRO A 494 -30.83 -3.49 -7.31
N GLY A 495 -29.73 -3.52 -8.06
CA GLY A 495 -28.48 -2.88 -7.70
C GLY A 495 -27.51 -3.72 -6.85
N GLN A 496 -27.94 -4.89 -6.36
CA GLN A 496 -27.04 -5.77 -5.59
C GLN A 496 -26.12 -6.57 -6.52
N THR A 497 -24.83 -6.59 -6.20
CA THR A 497 -23.82 -7.45 -6.82
C THR A 497 -23.93 -8.89 -6.31
N MET A 498 -23.24 -9.84 -6.96
CA MET A 498 -23.21 -11.23 -6.52
C MET A 498 -22.69 -11.36 -5.07
N ALA A 499 -21.61 -10.63 -4.73
CA ALA A 499 -21.08 -10.62 -3.37
C ALA A 499 -22.08 -10.06 -2.35
N GLU A 500 -22.82 -9.00 -2.70
CA GLU A 500 -23.85 -8.43 -1.83
C GLU A 500 -25.00 -9.39 -1.61
N VAL A 501 -25.53 -9.98 -2.67
CA VAL A 501 -26.61 -10.97 -2.59
C VAL A 501 -26.22 -12.15 -1.72
N ARG A 502 -25.01 -12.70 -1.92
CA ARG A 502 -24.52 -13.82 -1.11
C ARG A 502 -24.35 -13.41 0.34
N PHE A 503 -23.67 -12.30 0.61
CA PHE A 503 -23.42 -11.83 1.97
C PHE A 503 -24.71 -11.55 2.75
N ASP A 504 -25.68 -10.90 2.11
CA ASP A 504 -26.94 -10.48 2.76
C ASP A 504 -27.92 -11.65 2.93
N SER A 505 -27.75 -12.74 2.16
CA SER A 505 -28.54 -13.97 2.31
C SER A 505 -28.14 -14.85 3.51
N LEU A 506 -27.00 -14.54 4.14
CA LEU A 506 -26.41 -15.35 5.20
C LEU A 506 -26.63 -14.72 6.57
N ALA A 507 -26.75 -15.56 7.60
CA ALA A 507 -26.70 -15.09 8.98
C ALA A 507 -25.32 -14.47 9.28
N VAL A 508 -25.28 -13.47 10.16
CA VAL A 508 -24.05 -12.71 10.47
C VAL A 508 -22.85 -13.62 10.76
N ALA A 509 -23.02 -14.67 11.56
CA ALA A 509 -21.94 -15.61 11.90
C ALA A 509 -21.39 -16.43 10.70
N SER A 510 -22.14 -16.50 9.60
CA SER A 510 -21.80 -17.25 8.38
C SER A 510 -21.45 -16.35 7.19
N GLN A 511 -21.55 -15.03 7.36
CA GLN A 511 -21.14 -14.08 6.32
C GLN A 511 -19.66 -14.25 5.95
N PRO A 512 -19.30 -14.06 4.67
CA PRO A 512 -17.91 -14.11 4.21
C PRO A 512 -16.97 -13.30 5.10
N LYS A 513 -15.89 -13.96 5.52
CA LYS A 513 -14.77 -13.38 6.26
C LYS A 513 -13.48 -13.77 5.58
N LEU A 514 -12.39 -13.06 5.89
CA LEU A 514 -11.09 -13.40 5.36
C LEU A 514 -10.67 -14.82 5.77
N SER A 515 -9.78 -15.41 4.98
CA SER A 515 -9.09 -16.66 5.27
C SER A 515 -7.58 -16.42 5.39
N ALA A 516 -6.87 -17.14 6.27
CA ALA A 516 -5.41 -17.11 6.27
C ALA A 516 -4.82 -17.87 5.06
N ASP A 517 -5.57 -18.84 4.55
CA ASP A 517 -5.24 -19.64 3.37
C ASP A 517 -5.96 -19.12 2.13
N LEU A 518 -5.49 -19.50 0.95
CA LEU A 518 -6.13 -19.16 -0.31
C LEU A 518 -7.10 -20.28 -0.69
N ILE A 519 -8.41 -20.00 -0.57
CA ILE A 519 -9.50 -20.97 -0.66
C ILE A 519 -10.56 -20.43 -1.62
N PHE A 520 -10.83 -21.18 -2.70
CA PHE A 520 -11.95 -20.92 -3.61
C PHE A 520 -12.94 -22.07 -3.58
N ARG A 521 -14.22 -21.72 -3.59
CA ARG A 521 -15.35 -22.64 -3.77
C ARG A 521 -16.32 -22.00 -4.76
N ASP A 522 -16.89 -22.79 -5.64
CA ASP A 522 -17.94 -22.32 -6.54
C ASP A 522 -19.28 -22.28 -5.80
N TYR A 523 -19.85 -21.07 -5.65
CA TYR A 523 -21.11 -20.83 -4.97
C TYR A 523 -22.28 -20.51 -5.90
N TRP A 524 -22.06 -20.56 -7.22
CA TRP A 524 -22.98 -19.97 -8.19
C TRP A 524 -23.39 -20.93 -9.28
N THR A 525 -22.53 -21.82 -9.77
CA THR A 525 -22.84 -22.62 -10.95
C THR A 525 -24.02 -23.57 -10.72
N ASP A 526 -25.02 -23.53 -11.61
CA ASP A 526 -26.02 -24.59 -11.69
C ASP A 526 -25.39 -25.85 -12.35
N PRO A 527 -25.18 -26.94 -11.58
CA PRO A 527 -24.58 -28.17 -12.11
C PRO A 527 -25.44 -28.86 -13.18
N GLY A 528 -26.70 -28.45 -13.34
CA GLY A 528 -27.58 -28.90 -14.42
C GLY A 528 -27.32 -28.21 -15.77
N LEU A 529 -26.62 -27.08 -15.76
CA LEU A 529 -26.37 -26.25 -16.95
C LEU A 529 -24.88 -26.21 -17.34
N SER A 530 -23.99 -26.12 -16.35
CA SER A 530 -22.53 -26.07 -16.52
C SER A 530 -21.82 -26.94 -15.48
N THR A 531 -20.57 -27.31 -15.75
CA THR A 531 -19.74 -28.01 -14.75
C THR A 531 -19.27 -26.98 -13.71
N PRO A 532 -19.51 -27.20 -12.39
CA PRO A 532 -18.98 -26.32 -11.36
C PRO A 532 -17.45 -26.22 -11.43
N ASP A 533 -16.93 -25.03 -11.14
CA ASP A 533 -15.51 -24.78 -11.14
C ASP A 533 -14.79 -25.59 -10.05
N PRO A 534 -13.55 -26.06 -10.30
CA PRO A 534 -12.79 -26.82 -9.32
C PRO A 534 -12.41 -25.95 -8.11
N ASP A 535 -12.45 -26.57 -6.93
CA ASP A 535 -11.99 -25.96 -5.68
C ASP A 535 -10.48 -25.63 -5.75
N ILE A 536 -10.09 -24.52 -5.13
CA ILE A 536 -8.68 -24.20 -4.88
C ILE A 536 -8.45 -24.26 -3.37
N ASP A 537 -7.43 -25.00 -2.95
CA ASP A 537 -6.99 -25.14 -1.57
C ASP A 537 -5.46 -25.03 -1.50
N TYR A 538 -4.96 -23.82 -1.24
CA TYR A 538 -3.54 -23.60 -0.95
C TYR A 538 -3.37 -23.27 0.53
N LEU A 539 -3.19 -24.32 1.32
CA LEU A 539 -3.18 -24.24 2.78
C LEU A 539 -1.74 -24.19 3.32
N TYR A 540 -1.48 -23.35 4.31
CA TYR A 540 -0.22 -23.43 5.08
C TYR A 540 -0.11 -24.74 5.88
N ALA A 541 -1.22 -25.45 6.07
CA ALA A 541 -1.21 -26.78 6.65
C ALA A 541 -0.49 -27.80 5.77
N ASP A 542 -0.47 -27.58 4.46
CA ASP A 542 0.14 -28.46 3.45
C ASP A 542 1.61 -28.13 3.19
N LEU A 543 2.15 -27.09 3.83
CA LEU A 543 3.60 -26.89 3.90
C LEU A 543 4.25 -28.10 4.59
N ASN A 544 5.48 -28.39 4.16
CA ASN A 544 6.24 -29.51 4.71
C ASN A 544 6.32 -29.43 6.24
N PRO A 545 6.11 -30.55 6.98
CA PRO A 545 6.01 -30.53 8.45
C PRO A 545 7.24 -29.98 9.19
N GLY A 546 8.41 -29.99 8.54
CA GLY A 546 9.65 -29.43 9.09
C GLY A 546 9.77 -27.91 8.95
N MET A 547 8.87 -27.27 8.20
CA MET A 547 8.86 -25.83 7.99
C MET A 547 7.96 -25.14 9.02
N PRO A 548 8.39 -23.99 9.58
CA PRO A 548 7.50 -23.16 10.37
C PRO A 548 6.39 -22.60 9.47
N ARG A 549 5.19 -22.49 10.04
CA ARG A 549 4.07 -21.84 9.34
C ARG A 549 4.18 -20.33 9.56
N PRO A 550 3.92 -19.50 8.53
CA PRO A 550 4.04 -18.05 8.64
C PRO A 550 2.85 -17.40 9.36
N THR A 551 1.84 -18.18 9.75
CA THR A 551 0.65 -17.69 10.45
C THR A 551 0.72 -18.00 11.94
N ASN A 552 0.08 -17.18 12.76
CA ASN A 552 -0.05 -17.47 14.18
C ASN A 552 -0.90 -18.74 14.41
N THR A 553 -0.71 -19.40 15.55
CA THR A 553 -1.24 -20.75 15.82
C THR A 553 -2.76 -20.83 15.96
N PHE A 554 -3.46 -19.70 16.10
CA PHE A 554 -4.92 -19.67 16.26
C PHE A 554 -5.68 -19.38 14.95
N CYS A 555 -4.99 -19.04 13.86
CA CYS A 555 -5.65 -18.69 12.59
C CYS A 555 -6.07 -19.88 11.72
N ALA A 556 -5.53 -21.06 11.98
CA ALA A 556 -5.94 -22.29 11.31
C ALA A 556 -6.73 -23.17 12.31
N PRO A 557 -8.01 -23.54 12.07
CA PRO A 557 -8.79 -23.39 10.83
C PRO A 557 -9.74 -22.17 10.80
N ASN A 558 -9.78 -21.34 11.84
CA ASN A 558 -10.77 -20.28 11.98
C ASN A 558 -10.11 -18.91 11.96
N TRP A 559 -10.26 -18.18 10.86
CA TRP A 559 -9.84 -16.79 10.81
C TRP A 559 -10.62 -15.93 11.84
N LEU A 560 -9.87 -15.06 12.51
CA LEU A 560 -10.30 -14.05 13.48
C LEU A 560 -9.64 -12.70 13.15
N TYR A 561 -10.16 -11.60 13.68
CA TYR A 561 -9.69 -10.24 13.40
C TYR A 561 -8.19 -10.01 13.70
N ASN A 562 -7.63 -10.75 14.65
CA ASN A 562 -6.22 -10.70 15.05
C ASN A 562 -5.32 -11.68 14.28
N CYS A 563 -5.80 -12.25 13.18
CA CYS A 563 -5.02 -13.15 12.34
C CYS A 563 -3.99 -12.43 11.47
N ARG A 564 -2.73 -12.87 11.57
CA ARG A 564 -1.63 -12.32 10.77
C ARG A 564 -0.80 -13.44 10.17
N VAL A 565 -0.31 -13.19 8.97
CA VAL A 565 0.74 -13.97 8.32
C VAL A 565 1.97 -13.08 8.16
N ALA A 566 3.07 -13.47 8.79
CA ALA A 566 4.36 -12.80 8.69
C ALA A 566 5.37 -13.76 8.03
N ILE A 567 5.85 -13.38 6.85
CA ILE A 567 6.79 -14.21 6.08
C ILE A 567 8.19 -13.61 6.20
N ASN A 568 9.01 -14.23 7.06
CA ASN A 568 10.45 -13.98 7.15
C ASN A 568 11.23 -14.92 6.22
N TYR A 569 12.28 -14.42 5.57
CA TYR A 569 13.06 -15.18 4.60
C TYR A 569 13.77 -16.40 5.21
N PRO A 570 14.58 -16.28 6.29
CA PRO A 570 15.33 -17.43 6.80
C PRO A 570 14.46 -18.62 7.24
N PRO A 571 13.41 -18.43 8.07
CA PRO A 571 12.63 -19.57 8.55
C PRO A 571 11.63 -20.10 7.51
N HIS A 572 11.15 -19.30 6.56
CA HIS A 572 10.08 -19.71 5.64
C HIS A 572 10.57 -20.00 4.22
N ILE A 573 11.29 -19.05 3.61
CA ILE A 573 11.65 -19.13 2.18
C ILE A 573 12.91 -19.96 2.01
N HIS A 574 13.96 -19.69 2.79
CA HIS A 574 15.19 -20.45 2.70
C HIS A 574 15.00 -21.94 3.05
N ALA A 575 14.08 -22.23 3.98
CA ALA A 575 13.74 -23.60 4.36
C ALA A 575 13.25 -24.45 3.18
N ILE A 576 12.61 -23.84 2.17
CA ILE A 576 12.16 -24.54 0.94
C ILE A 576 13.35 -25.12 0.17
N PHE A 577 14.48 -24.41 0.14
CA PHE A 577 15.66 -24.83 -0.61
C PHE A 577 16.45 -25.94 0.08
N GLN A 578 16.36 -26.02 1.41
CA GLN A 578 16.99 -27.04 2.24
C GLN A 578 16.15 -28.30 2.42
N PHE A 579 14.88 -28.26 2.03
CA PHE A 579 13.97 -29.36 2.23
C PHE A 579 14.33 -30.55 1.32
N ASP A 580 14.50 -31.72 1.93
CA ASP A 580 14.77 -32.99 1.23
C ASP A 580 13.47 -33.54 0.64
N ARG A 581 13.44 -33.68 -0.68
CA ARG A 581 12.26 -34.11 -1.45
C ARG A 581 12.21 -35.62 -1.67
N GLY A 582 13.13 -36.40 -1.09
CA GLY A 582 13.06 -37.86 -1.00
C GLY A 582 14.21 -38.59 -1.67
N VAL A 583 13.95 -39.81 -2.16
CA VAL A 583 14.97 -40.66 -2.78
C VAL A 583 15.52 -39.99 -4.03
N ASP A 584 16.85 -39.88 -4.11
CA ASP A 584 17.54 -39.29 -5.24
C ASP A 584 17.06 -39.91 -6.57
N THR A 585 16.27 -39.15 -7.33
CA THR A 585 15.89 -39.50 -8.69
C THR A 585 16.88 -38.92 -9.71
N PHE A 586 17.87 -38.15 -9.24
CA PHE A 586 18.75 -37.30 -10.03
C PHE A 586 20.16 -37.16 -9.44
N THR A 587 21.06 -38.14 -9.62
CA THR A 587 22.49 -37.88 -9.34
C THR A 587 23.04 -36.86 -10.35
N PRO A 588 23.40 -35.62 -9.96
CA PRO A 588 23.90 -34.64 -10.90
C PRO A 588 25.41 -34.84 -11.07
N GLN A 589 25.83 -35.41 -12.21
CA GLN A 589 27.24 -35.30 -12.61
C GLN A 589 27.42 -34.03 -13.45
N ALA A 590 28.06 -33.01 -12.87
CA ALA A 590 28.60 -31.92 -13.65
C ALA A 590 29.66 -32.48 -14.63
N PRO A 591 29.68 -32.07 -15.91
CA PRO A 591 30.81 -32.35 -16.77
C PRO A 591 32.08 -31.77 -16.14
N LEU A 592 33.14 -32.58 -16.07
CA LEU A 592 34.49 -32.07 -15.83
C LEU A 592 34.86 -31.18 -17.04
N ASN A 593 34.68 -29.85 -16.91
CA ASN A 593 34.80 -28.80 -17.92
C ASN A 593 33.58 -28.62 -18.85
N PRO A 594 32.63 -27.72 -18.53
CA PRO A 594 31.79 -27.12 -19.57
C PRO A 594 32.69 -26.25 -20.49
N PRO A 595 32.53 -26.31 -21.82
CA PRO A 595 33.32 -25.49 -22.72
C PRO A 595 33.05 -24.01 -22.46
N ASN A 596 34.13 -23.25 -22.49
CA ASN A 596 34.19 -21.81 -22.34
C ASN A 596 33.05 -21.13 -23.13
N ASN A 597 32.30 -20.26 -22.45
CA ASN A 597 31.37 -19.28 -23.02
C ASN A 597 29.96 -19.80 -23.42
N ASP A 598 29.39 -20.80 -22.76
CA ASP A 598 28.00 -21.20 -23.03
C ASP A 598 26.99 -20.61 -22.02
N PRO A 599 26.29 -19.51 -22.36
CA PRO A 599 25.16 -18.99 -21.58
C PRO A 599 23.88 -19.83 -21.69
N THR A 600 23.87 -20.99 -22.37
CA THR A 600 22.65 -21.74 -22.77
C THR A 600 22.47 -23.13 -22.15
N ASN A 601 22.96 -23.41 -20.95
CA ASN A 601 22.88 -24.74 -20.32
C ASN A 601 23.59 -25.81 -21.15
N THR A 602 24.79 -26.22 -20.71
CA THR A 602 25.36 -27.48 -21.17
C THR A 602 24.37 -28.61 -20.84
N PRO A 603 24.03 -29.50 -21.79
CA PRO A 603 23.14 -30.62 -21.52
C PRO A 603 23.72 -31.46 -20.37
N LEU A 604 22.94 -31.67 -19.32
CA LEU A 604 23.31 -32.64 -18.29
C LEU A 604 23.50 -34.01 -18.93
N VAL A 605 24.60 -34.68 -18.61
CA VAL A 605 24.70 -36.12 -18.85
C VAL A 605 23.89 -36.78 -17.73
N PHE A 606 22.64 -37.12 -18.03
CA PHE A 606 21.76 -37.83 -17.10
C PHE A 606 22.24 -39.27 -16.94
N LEU A 607 22.78 -39.62 -15.77
CA LEU A 607 22.88 -40.99 -15.33
C LEU A 607 21.75 -41.21 -14.33
N ALA A 608 20.73 -41.98 -14.72
CA ALA A 608 19.72 -42.46 -13.79
C ALA A 608 20.38 -43.47 -12.84
N VAL A 609 21.01 -42.97 -11.78
CA VAL A 609 21.48 -43.79 -10.66
C VAL A 609 20.64 -43.36 -9.46
N THR A 610 19.59 -44.10 -9.16
CA THR A 610 19.04 -44.12 -7.80
C THR A 610 20.11 -44.70 -6.89
N ASP A 611 20.81 -43.87 -6.13
CA ASP A 611 21.77 -44.34 -5.14
C ASP A 611 21.09 -44.72 -3.80
N GLY A 612 19.81 -44.35 -3.65
CA GLY A 612 18.98 -44.68 -2.48
C GLY A 612 19.29 -43.81 -1.26
N VAL A 613 20.06 -42.73 -1.43
CA VAL A 613 20.35 -41.74 -0.40
C VAL A 613 19.30 -40.61 -0.51
N GLY A 614 18.78 -40.15 0.63
CA GLY A 614 17.79 -39.07 0.69
C GLY A 614 18.48 -37.73 0.91
N ASP A 615 18.76 -37.01 -0.18
CA ASP A 615 19.32 -35.64 -0.15
C ASP A 615 18.92 -34.77 -1.37
N ASP A 616 17.75 -35.02 -1.98
CA ASP A 616 17.24 -34.24 -3.13
C ASP A 616 16.68 -32.87 -2.69
N THR A 617 17.60 -31.97 -2.39
CA THR A 617 17.35 -30.57 -2.02
C THR A 617 17.66 -29.63 -3.18
N CYS A 618 17.10 -28.42 -3.22
CA CYS A 618 17.53 -27.44 -4.24
C CYS A 618 19.04 -27.14 -4.12
N ILE A 619 19.58 -27.20 -2.90
CA ILE A 619 21.00 -26.97 -2.60
C ILE A 619 21.90 -28.07 -3.17
N SER A 620 21.43 -29.31 -3.31
CA SER A 620 22.23 -30.42 -3.90
C SER A 620 22.73 -30.06 -5.30
N CYS A 621 21.95 -29.28 -6.04
CA CYS A 621 22.24 -28.76 -7.38
C CYS A 621 22.83 -27.35 -7.35
N HIS A 622 22.32 -26.50 -6.46
CA HIS A 622 22.66 -25.08 -6.34
C HIS A 622 23.65 -24.82 -5.19
N THR A 623 24.84 -25.41 -5.29
CA THR A 623 25.91 -25.23 -4.30
C THR A 623 27.28 -25.15 -4.97
N THR A 624 28.16 -24.36 -4.38
CA THR A 624 29.57 -24.28 -4.79
C THR A 624 30.45 -25.37 -4.17
N LEU A 625 29.94 -26.16 -3.19
CA LEU A 625 30.72 -27.12 -2.41
C LEU A 625 32.06 -26.53 -1.93
N ALA A 626 32.02 -25.39 -1.24
CA ALA A 626 33.20 -24.66 -0.78
C ALA A 626 34.19 -24.30 -1.92
N GLY A 627 33.65 -24.00 -3.11
CA GLY A 627 34.43 -23.61 -4.29
C GLY A 627 34.96 -24.77 -5.14
N ALA A 628 34.63 -26.03 -4.80
CA ALA A 628 35.02 -27.21 -5.55
C ALA A 628 34.06 -27.53 -6.73
N ARG A 629 32.92 -26.84 -6.83
CA ARG A 629 31.89 -27.08 -7.84
C ARG A 629 31.38 -25.76 -8.43
N LEU A 630 31.12 -25.77 -9.73
CA LEU A 630 30.33 -24.73 -10.38
C LEU A 630 28.84 -25.02 -10.10
N PRO A 631 28.12 -24.16 -9.36
CA PRO A 631 26.70 -24.36 -9.09
C PRO A 631 25.88 -24.31 -10.39
N TYR A 632 24.84 -25.15 -10.50
CA TYR A 632 23.98 -25.12 -11.68
C TYR A 632 23.26 -23.78 -11.82
N GLY A 633 23.10 -23.33 -13.08
CA GLY A 633 22.59 -22.00 -13.38
C GLY A 633 23.44 -20.86 -12.81
N GLN A 634 24.66 -21.16 -12.30
CA GLN A 634 25.53 -20.24 -11.59
C GLN A 634 24.79 -19.52 -10.44
N LEU A 635 24.05 -20.33 -9.68
CA LEU A 635 23.21 -19.91 -8.55
C LEU A 635 23.54 -20.78 -7.33
N ASP A 636 24.03 -20.15 -6.26
CA ASP A 636 24.31 -20.82 -4.99
C ASP A 636 23.20 -20.49 -3.96
N LEU A 637 22.46 -21.52 -3.54
CA LEU A 637 21.34 -21.42 -2.61
C LEU A 637 21.72 -21.82 -1.17
N THR A 638 23.01 -21.91 -0.84
CA THR A 638 23.46 -22.26 0.52
C THR A 638 23.31 -21.11 1.52
N THR A 639 23.57 -21.41 2.80
CA THR A 639 23.63 -20.44 3.93
C THR A 639 25.02 -19.86 4.18
N ASP A 640 26.07 -20.35 3.51
CA ASP A 640 27.49 -20.29 3.94
C ASP A 640 27.86 -19.05 4.79
N PRO A 641 28.00 -19.23 6.12
CA PRO A 641 28.32 -18.16 7.08
C PRO A 641 29.63 -17.42 6.81
N ALA A 642 30.60 -18.06 6.15
CA ALA A 642 31.92 -17.47 5.89
C ALA A 642 31.88 -16.36 4.82
N GLN A 643 30.77 -16.22 4.10
CA GLN A 643 30.54 -15.18 3.09
C GLN A 643 29.23 -14.43 3.28
N VAL A 644 28.67 -14.47 4.49
CA VAL A 644 27.60 -13.54 4.89
C VAL A 644 28.22 -12.14 4.89
N GLN A 645 28.02 -11.40 3.79
CA GLN A 645 28.15 -9.95 3.82
C GLN A 645 26.86 -9.39 4.42
N ASN A 646 26.97 -8.64 5.51
CA ASN A 646 25.86 -7.92 6.12
C ASN A 646 24.68 -8.83 6.52
N ASP A 647 24.92 -9.87 7.32
CA ASP A 647 23.88 -10.66 8.01
C ASP A 647 22.71 -11.23 7.16
N ARG A 648 22.93 -11.40 5.85
CA ARG A 648 22.01 -12.07 4.91
C ARG A 648 22.58 -13.38 4.39
N TYR A 649 21.73 -14.38 4.22
CA TYR A 649 22.12 -15.67 3.63
C TYR A 649 22.60 -15.49 2.19
N ARG A 650 23.62 -16.27 1.77
CA ARG A 650 24.13 -16.27 0.40
C ARG A 650 23.00 -16.44 -0.62
N SER A 651 22.11 -17.40 -0.41
CA SER A 651 20.91 -17.61 -1.23
C SER A 651 20.10 -16.33 -1.48
N TYR A 652 19.87 -15.50 -0.46
CA TYR A 652 19.10 -14.26 -0.61
C TYR A 652 19.80 -13.29 -1.57
N GLN A 653 21.09 -13.05 -1.33
CA GLN A 653 21.90 -12.15 -2.15
C GLN A 653 21.99 -12.65 -3.58
N GLN A 654 22.22 -13.95 -3.74
CA GLN A 654 22.34 -14.58 -5.04
C GLN A 654 21.05 -14.41 -5.83
N MET A 655 19.86 -14.55 -5.23
CA MET A 655 18.61 -14.44 -5.99
C MET A 655 18.26 -13.04 -6.50
N PHE A 656 18.63 -11.98 -5.77
CA PHE A 656 18.26 -10.59 -6.09
C PHE A 656 19.37 -9.74 -6.72
N ASN A 657 20.63 -10.15 -6.60
CA ASN A 657 21.73 -9.37 -7.15
C ASN A 657 22.16 -9.91 -8.51
N THR A 658 22.60 -9.01 -9.39
CA THR A 658 23.41 -9.41 -10.56
C THR A 658 24.69 -10.07 -10.06
N ARG A 659 25.00 -11.23 -10.61
CA ARG A 659 26.14 -12.04 -10.20
C ARG A 659 27.19 -12.06 -11.30
N GLN A 660 28.45 -12.17 -10.92
CA GLN A 660 29.52 -12.39 -11.89
C GLN A 660 29.58 -13.86 -12.27
N GLY A 661 29.68 -14.16 -13.56
CA GLY A 661 29.89 -15.52 -14.02
C GLY A 661 31.18 -16.13 -13.48
N GLN A 662 31.16 -17.44 -13.28
CA GLN A 662 32.21 -18.23 -12.66
C GLN A 662 32.58 -19.45 -13.51
N PHE A 663 33.79 -19.95 -13.31
CA PHE A 663 34.30 -21.17 -13.92
C PHE A 663 35.25 -21.90 -12.96
N ILE A 664 35.54 -23.16 -13.24
CA ILE A 664 36.56 -23.93 -12.49
C ILE A 664 37.92 -23.75 -13.16
N ASN A 665 38.89 -23.22 -12.43
CA ASN A 665 40.24 -22.99 -12.94
C ASN A 665 41.03 -24.31 -13.11
N GLY A 666 42.22 -24.24 -13.70
CA GLY A 666 43.09 -25.41 -13.89
C GLY A 666 43.57 -26.09 -12.59
N GLY A 667 43.35 -25.46 -11.44
CA GLY A 667 43.60 -26.01 -10.10
C GLY A 667 42.37 -26.61 -9.42
N GLY A 668 41.22 -26.66 -10.08
CA GLY A 668 39.97 -27.21 -9.53
C GLY A 668 39.22 -26.29 -8.58
N MET A 669 39.54 -24.99 -8.56
CA MET A 669 38.90 -23.98 -7.73
C MET A 669 38.00 -23.07 -8.56
N LEU A 670 36.88 -22.64 -7.97
CA LEU A 670 35.95 -21.68 -8.56
C LEU A 670 36.57 -20.27 -8.62
N GLU A 671 36.58 -19.68 -9.82
CA GLU A 671 37.04 -18.32 -10.09
C GLU A 671 35.99 -17.53 -10.88
N GLN A 672 36.00 -16.20 -10.75
CA GLN A 672 35.12 -15.30 -11.51
C GLN A 672 35.74 -14.94 -12.86
N PHE A 673 34.90 -14.74 -13.89
CA PHE A 673 35.35 -14.14 -15.14
C PHE A 673 35.76 -12.67 -14.91
N THR A 674 36.97 -12.31 -15.32
CA THR A 674 37.49 -10.94 -15.19
C THR A 674 38.20 -10.49 -16.46
N VAL A 675 38.18 -9.18 -16.74
CA VAL A 675 38.93 -8.54 -17.84
C VAL A 675 39.98 -7.56 -17.29
N PRO A 676 41.07 -7.26 -18.01
CA PRO A 676 42.08 -6.30 -17.57
C PRO A 676 41.50 -4.90 -17.34
N ASP A 677 41.90 -4.25 -16.27
CA ASP A 677 41.42 -2.90 -15.89
C ASP A 677 42.21 -1.73 -16.52
N GLY A 678 43.25 -2.05 -17.31
CA GLY A 678 44.16 -1.07 -17.92
C GLY A 678 45.26 -0.53 -16.99
N ASN A 679 45.21 -0.83 -15.69
CA ASN A 679 46.19 -0.44 -14.67
C ASN A 679 47.03 -1.63 -14.16
N GLY A 680 46.91 -2.79 -14.81
CA GLY A 680 47.62 -4.02 -14.44
C GLY A 680 46.85 -4.89 -13.45
N GLY A 681 45.62 -4.54 -13.10
CA GLY A 681 44.66 -5.35 -12.36
C GLY A 681 43.58 -5.94 -13.26
N THR A 682 42.54 -6.48 -12.64
CA THR A 682 41.38 -7.06 -13.34
C THR A 682 40.08 -6.60 -12.70
N ILE A 683 39.05 -6.39 -13.51
CA ILE A 683 37.67 -6.10 -13.08
C ILE A 683 36.73 -7.23 -13.51
N PRO A 684 35.56 -7.39 -12.86
CA PRO A 684 34.53 -8.35 -13.32
C PRO A 684 34.19 -8.13 -14.80
N ASP A 685 34.14 -9.21 -15.59
CA ASP A 685 33.78 -9.15 -17.01
C ASP A 685 32.28 -8.86 -17.17
N PRO A 686 31.87 -7.67 -17.67
CA PRO A 686 30.46 -7.34 -17.83
C PRO A 686 29.74 -8.29 -18.80
N ALA A 687 30.45 -8.91 -19.76
CA ALA A 687 29.87 -9.85 -20.71
C ALA A 687 29.50 -11.20 -20.07
N ALA A 688 30.04 -11.49 -18.89
CA ALA A 688 29.75 -12.69 -18.11
C ALA A 688 28.80 -12.42 -16.93
N ALA A 689 28.17 -11.24 -16.86
CA ALA A 689 27.20 -10.92 -15.82
C ALA A 689 25.92 -11.77 -15.96
N ILE A 690 25.40 -12.22 -14.83
CA ILE A 690 24.24 -13.09 -14.73
C ILE A 690 23.14 -12.35 -13.98
N ALA A 691 22.02 -12.15 -14.66
CA ALA A 691 20.88 -11.46 -14.10
C ALA A 691 20.30 -12.19 -12.87
N PRO A 692 19.73 -11.44 -11.90
CA PRO A 692 19.04 -12.00 -10.75
C PRO A 692 17.91 -12.94 -11.19
N ILE A 693 17.56 -13.93 -10.36
CA ILE A 693 16.49 -14.90 -10.68
C ILE A 693 15.14 -14.52 -10.08
N MET A 694 15.14 -13.66 -9.07
CA MET A 694 13.96 -13.11 -8.44
C MET A 694 14.00 -11.58 -8.50
N THR A 695 12.84 -10.97 -8.33
CA THR A 695 12.67 -9.52 -8.22
C THR A 695 11.64 -9.23 -7.14
N SER A 696 11.79 -8.09 -6.48
CA SER A 696 10.82 -7.59 -5.50
C SER A 696 9.63 -6.87 -6.15
N ALA A 697 9.56 -6.84 -7.48
CA ALA A 697 8.44 -6.26 -8.23
C ALA A 697 7.16 -7.10 -8.15
N GLY A 698 7.25 -8.34 -7.66
CA GLY A 698 6.13 -9.26 -7.50
C GLY A 698 6.42 -10.65 -8.08
N ALA A 699 5.57 -11.61 -7.74
CA ALA A 699 5.72 -13.01 -8.12
C ALA A 699 5.68 -13.23 -9.63
N ARG A 700 4.81 -12.51 -10.36
CA ARG A 700 4.67 -12.63 -11.82
C ARG A 700 5.89 -12.11 -12.59
N SER A 701 6.60 -11.13 -12.04
CA SER A 701 7.85 -10.63 -12.62
C SER A 701 9.07 -11.48 -12.25
N SER A 702 8.88 -12.55 -11.47
CA SER A 702 9.98 -13.40 -11.01
C SER A 702 10.22 -14.57 -11.95
N PHE A 703 11.38 -14.57 -12.60
CA PHE A 703 11.80 -15.69 -13.45
C PHE A 703 11.92 -17.02 -12.68
N PHE A 704 12.18 -16.95 -11.37
CA PHE A 704 12.12 -18.14 -10.52
C PHE A 704 10.73 -18.75 -10.55
N ILE A 705 9.66 -17.95 -10.41
CA ILE A 705 8.28 -18.45 -10.46
C ILE A 705 7.97 -19.05 -11.82
N GLU A 706 8.38 -18.39 -12.91
CA GLU A 706 8.22 -18.96 -14.27
C GLU A 706 8.95 -20.30 -14.40
N LYS A 707 10.17 -20.41 -13.86
CA LYS A 707 10.96 -21.65 -13.88
C LYS A 707 10.33 -22.76 -13.06
N MET A 708 9.84 -22.45 -11.88
CA MET A 708 9.19 -23.41 -10.99
C MET A 708 7.78 -23.80 -11.42
N THR A 709 7.18 -23.07 -12.38
CA THR A 709 5.84 -23.38 -12.91
C THR A 709 5.87 -23.85 -14.37
N GLY A 710 6.99 -23.67 -15.07
CA GLY A 710 7.08 -23.90 -16.51
C GLY A 710 6.22 -22.95 -17.36
N THR A 711 5.74 -21.85 -16.77
CA THR A 711 4.81 -20.90 -17.39
C THR A 711 5.49 -19.56 -17.58
N GLU A 712 5.43 -19.00 -18.79
CA GLU A 712 5.92 -17.65 -19.07
C GLU A 712 4.96 -16.62 -18.46
N LEU A 713 5.51 -15.62 -17.77
CA LEU A 713 4.79 -14.53 -17.12
C LEU A 713 5.45 -13.19 -17.55
N ASP A 714 5.77 -12.34 -16.58
CA ASP A 714 6.23 -10.97 -16.79
C ASP A 714 7.72 -10.78 -16.40
N ALA A 715 8.53 -11.86 -16.36
CA ALA A 715 9.92 -11.75 -15.93
C ALA A 715 10.85 -11.07 -16.96
N GLY A 716 10.32 -10.70 -18.13
CA GLY A 716 11.05 -9.98 -19.17
C GLY A 716 12.13 -10.80 -19.87
N ARG A 717 12.13 -12.13 -19.71
CA ARG A 717 13.02 -13.06 -20.42
C ARG A 717 12.38 -14.43 -20.58
N ALA A 718 12.55 -15.00 -21.78
CA ALA A 718 11.97 -16.29 -22.13
C ALA A 718 12.53 -17.47 -21.32
N LEU A 719 11.66 -18.41 -20.96
CA LEU A 719 12.07 -19.70 -20.42
C LEU A 719 12.97 -20.46 -21.43
N PRO A 720 14.23 -20.81 -21.08
CA PRO A 720 15.11 -21.55 -21.98
C PRO A 720 14.59 -22.94 -22.34
N VAL A 721 14.59 -23.24 -23.64
CA VAL A 721 14.25 -24.55 -24.22
C VAL A 721 15.31 -25.59 -23.83
N GLY A 722 14.89 -26.75 -23.35
CA GLY A 722 15.79 -27.85 -22.99
C GLY A 722 16.50 -27.69 -21.63
N SER A 723 16.08 -26.72 -20.81
CA SER A 723 16.50 -26.62 -19.41
C SER A 723 15.83 -27.69 -18.52
N VAL A 724 16.39 -27.92 -17.33
CA VAL A 724 15.78 -28.82 -16.32
C VAL A 724 14.38 -28.34 -15.97
N ASP A 725 13.41 -29.24 -16.03
CA ASP A 725 12.03 -28.97 -15.63
C ASP A 725 11.92 -29.01 -14.11
N HIS A 726 11.56 -27.87 -13.51
CA HIS A 726 11.37 -27.73 -12.06
C HIS A 726 9.89 -27.75 -11.66
N SER A 727 8.96 -27.89 -12.62
CA SER A 727 7.51 -27.71 -12.39
C SER A 727 6.89 -28.68 -11.39
N ALA A 728 7.52 -29.84 -11.17
CA ALA A 728 7.08 -30.84 -10.21
C ALA A 728 7.79 -30.76 -8.85
N MET A 729 8.73 -29.82 -8.67
CA MET A 729 9.58 -29.79 -7.47
C MET A 729 8.91 -29.13 -6.27
N LEU A 730 8.05 -28.12 -6.49
CA LEU A 730 7.36 -27.40 -5.42
C LEU A 730 5.88 -27.73 -5.38
N THR A 731 5.35 -27.83 -4.17
CA THR A 731 3.91 -27.90 -3.93
C THR A 731 3.23 -26.54 -4.18
N GLY A 732 1.92 -26.54 -4.37
CA GLY A 732 1.14 -25.29 -4.47
C GLY A 732 1.27 -24.40 -3.23
N ALA A 733 1.37 -25.00 -2.04
CA ALA A 733 1.57 -24.26 -0.78
C ALA A 733 2.95 -23.57 -0.72
N GLU A 734 4.01 -24.24 -1.19
CA GLU A 734 5.36 -23.65 -1.29
C GLU A 734 5.40 -22.53 -2.34
N LEU A 735 4.79 -22.73 -3.51
CA LEU A 735 4.71 -21.70 -4.56
C LEU A 735 3.92 -20.48 -4.13
N LYS A 736 2.80 -20.68 -3.42
CA LYS A 736 2.01 -19.62 -2.78
C LYS A 736 2.88 -18.83 -1.80
N LEU A 737 3.59 -19.51 -0.90
CA LEU A 737 4.43 -18.86 0.11
C LEU A 737 5.52 -17.97 -0.51
N ILE A 738 6.17 -18.44 -1.59
CA ILE A 738 7.17 -17.64 -2.31
C ILE A 738 6.51 -16.45 -3.02
N SER A 739 5.35 -16.67 -3.62
CA SER A 739 4.62 -15.63 -4.36
C SER A 739 4.14 -14.51 -3.43
N GLU A 740 3.59 -14.85 -2.27
CA GLU A 740 3.24 -13.92 -1.19
C GLU A 740 4.44 -13.09 -0.75
N TRP A 741 5.56 -13.74 -0.48
CA TRP A 741 6.78 -13.06 -0.04
C TRP A 741 7.31 -12.08 -1.10
N LEU A 742 7.35 -12.48 -2.37
CA LEU A 742 7.79 -11.62 -3.47
C LEU A 742 6.85 -10.42 -3.67
N ASP A 743 5.54 -10.64 -3.62
CA ASP A 743 4.56 -9.56 -3.78
C ASP A 743 4.62 -8.51 -2.67
N LEU A 744 4.90 -8.94 -1.44
CA LEU A 744 5.13 -8.05 -0.28
C LEU A 744 6.47 -7.28 -0.33
N GLY A 745 7.24 -7.40 -1.42
CA GLY A 745 8.51 -6.71 -1.60
C GLY A 745 9.74 -7.53 -1.21
N ALA A 746 9.57 -8.84 -1.02
CA ALA A 746 10.64 -9.79 -0.70
C ALA A 746 11.44 -9.42 0.57
N GLN A 747 10.74 -9.01 1.63
CA GLN A 747 11.40 -8.59 2.86
C GLN A 747 12.19 -9.75 3.52
N ASN A 748 13.37 -9.48 4.05
CA ASN A 748 14.16 -10.43 4.83
C ASN A 748 13.42 -10.78 6.14
N PHE A 749 12.85 -9.78 6.82
CA PHE A 749 11.96 -9.95 7.96
C PHE A 749 10.73 -9.04 7.82
N ASN A 750 9.57 -9.58 8.17
CA ASN A 750 8.30 -8.86 8.30
C ASN A 750 7.83 -8.74 9.77
N ASN A 751 8.66 -9.20 10.72
CA ASN A 751 8.43 -9.04 12.14
C ASN A 751 9.66 -8.38 12.79
N PRO A 752 9.54 -7.13 13.29
CA PRO A 752 10.68 -6.42 13.88
C PRO A 752 11.13 -7.03 15.22
N PHE A 753 10.30 -7.87 15.85
CA PHE A 753 10.63 -8.56 17.11
C PHE A 753 11.11 -10.00 16.89
N ASP A 754 11.35 -10.42 15.65
CA ASP A 754 11.98 -11.72 15.40
C ASP A 754 13.42 -11.70 15.96
N PRO A 755 13.81 -12.63 16.84
CA PRO A 755 15.14 -12.63 17.45
C PRO A 755 16.28 -12.87 16.44
N ALA A 756 15.97 -13.32 15.22
CA ALA A 756 16.94 -13.46 14.13
C ALA A 756 17.02 -12.22 13.23
N ALA A 757 16.19 -11.19 13.45
CA ALA A 757 16.27 -9.95 12.69
C ALA A 757 17.57 -9.18 13.03
N PRO A 758 18.37 -8.76 12.03
CA PRO A 758 19.59 -7.97 12.24
C PRO A 758 19.35 -6.69 13.07
N GLN A 759 20.26 -6.39 14.01
CA GLN A 759 20.17 -5.25 14.94
C GLN A 759 21.47 -4.41 14.91
N ASN A 760 21.37 -3.08 15.08
CA ASN A 760 22.48 -2.11 15.08
C ASN A 760 23.44 -2.20 16.29
#